data_AF-A0A3A9XV31-F1
#
_entry.id   AF-A0A3A9XV31-F1
#
_cell.length_a   1.000
_cell.length_b   1.000
_cell.length_c   1.000
_cell.angle_alpha   90.00
_cell.angle_beta   90.00
_cell.angle_gamma   90.00
#
_symmetry.space_group_name_H-M   'P 1'
#
loop_
_entity.id
_entity.type
_entity.pdbx_description
1 polymer ?
#
loop_
_entity_poly.entity_id
_entity_poly.type
_entity_poly.pdbx_seq_one_letter_code
_entity_poly.pdbx_strand_id
1 'polypeptide(L)'
;MHERIQSLHTIFVILQTNYRYLKNTFFYITFTLLFCTISFAQEGKKIKVQSDRTIKNEERFPGATILAKVKKQVYIEHEGIEIWCDQAVHYGEDKFVRAFGNVKMKQGDTLTMTSAYAEYNGNSKFAYAREKVFLETPSNTLTTDTLFFDRLRQQAYYRSGGTVKDSSNTLTSKIGRYFMDRKQYSFNTKVKIVNPENTVDSDRLDYYTDNGHAYLYGPSTVKGEESTLYCERGFYDTKIKTGYAIKNARIDYDNRTVFGDSIFYNSAIQFASATNNIKVLDTANNSIITGHYAEVFKDKDSVFITKRALASTLQEKDSIYIHSDTLMVTGKPERRIMNGFYDVRIFKSNMSGKSDSINVDQTTGYTKMVGKPIIWSQRNQMTGDTIKIISNTETEKLDSLVVYQNAFLVQEDTLKAGYNQVKGQTLYGLFKDNEIYQVDIDKNTETIFYQRESEGELKLIGINKVLSSSIKLLLEQREIVDVYYYQNVDGTLYREIDLPENARELSGFKWRGEEQILSKKDLFRGETPPKLTKITGIPLPVEDDDFFDEETIKRLEENKSEGSRLLEQKLEDAELKETNEELDEILKPKKKTKENTKAKKKNDTTSKKELPKKVAFVDHDLNRTARQRDSITVTTLKNKKTLDSIQEKK
;
A
#
# COMPACT_ATOMS: atom_id res chain seq x y z
N MET A 1 -49.09 -9.39 68.71
CA MET A 1 -48.28 -8.27 69.23
C MET A 1 -46.95 -8.74 69.83
N HIS A 2 -46.91 -9.88 70.52
CA HIS A 2 -45.70 -10.41 71.17
C HIS A 2 -44.55 -10.81 70.21
N GLU A 3 -44.85 -11.44 69.07
CA GLU A 3 -43.82 -11.85 68.10
C GLU A 3 -43.12 -10.68 67.39
N ARG A 4 -43.82 -9.56 67.17
CA ARG A 4 -43.21 -8.36 66.57
C ARG A 4 -42.22 -7.66 67.52
N ILE A 5 -42.43 -7.77 68.84
CA ILE A 5 -41.55 -7.16 69.84
C ILE A 5 -40.27 -7.97 69.99
N GLN A 6 -40.34 -9.31 69.95
CA GLN A 6 -39.14 -10.16 69.96
C GLN A 6 -38.29 -9.98 68.69
N SER A 7 -38.92 -9.87 67.52
CA SER A 7 -38.20 -9.60 66.26
C SER A 7 -37.43 -8.27 66.30
N LEU A 8 -38.05 -7.20 66.79
CA LEU A 8 -37.41 -5.89 66.93
C LEU A 8 -36.27 -5.89 67.95
N HIS A 9 -36.41 -6.63 69.05
CA HIS A 9 -35.37 -6.72 70.06
C HIS A 9 -34.13 -7.49 69.55
N THR A 10 -34.34 -8.55 68.77
CA THR A 10 -33.23 -9.31 68.14
C THR A 10 -32.50 -8.48 67.09
N ILE A 11 -33.24 -7.70 66.28
CA ILE A 11 -32.64 -6.79 65.29
C ILE A 11 -31.83 -5.69 65.98
N PHE A 12 -32.32 -5.15 67.09
CA PHE A 12 -31.61 -4.11 67.86
C PHE A 12 -30.32 -4.63 68.50
N VAL A 13 -30.33 -5.87 69.02
CA VAL A 13 -29.13 -6.51 69.59
C VAL A 13 -28.10 -6.82 68.50
N ILE A 14 -28.54 -7.28 67.32
CA ILE A 14 -27.64 -7.52 66.17
C ILE A 14 -27.02 -6.20 65.69
N LEU A 15 -27.79 -5.11 65.62
CA LEU A 15 -27.30 -3.78 65.23
C LEU A 15 -26.28 -3.22 66.24
N GLN A 16 -26.51 -3.37 67.54
CA GLN A 16 -25.54 -2.94 68.56
C GLN A 16 -24.25 -3.77 68.53
N THR A 17 -24.37 -5.08 68.28
CA THR A 17 -23.20 -5.97 68.20
C THR A 17 -22.37 -5.64 66.96
N ASN A 18 -23.01 -5.43 65.81
CA ASN A 18 -22.33 -5.03 64.57
C ASN A 18 -21.70 -3.64 64.66
N TYR A 19 -22.33 -2.67 65.33
CA TYR A 19 -21.75 -1.34 65.53
C TYR A 19 -20.49 -1.38 66.42
N ARG A 20 -20.49 -2.23 67.46
CA ARG A 20 -19.35 -2.42 68.35
C ARG A 20 -18.19 -3.14 67.66
N TYR A 21 -18.47 -4.12 66.79
CA TYR A 21 -17.46 -4.72 65.91
C TYR A 21 -16.92 -3.71 64.90
N LEU A 22 -17.77 -2.90 64.25
CA LEU A 22 -17.32 -1.89 63.30
C LEU A 22 -16.40 -0.84 63.95
N LYS A 23 -16.71 -0.41 65.19
CA LYS A 23 -15.92 0.57 65.93
C LYS A 23 -14.55 0.03 66.34
N ASN A 24 -14.47 -1.23 66.76
CA ASN A 24 -13.21 -1.89 67.07
C ASN A 24 -12.38 -2.15 65.80
N THR A 25 -13.02 -2.57 64.71
CA THR A 25 -12.33 -2.79 63.43
C THR A 25 -11.78 -1.49 62.86
N PHE A 26 -12.53 -0.39 62.99
CA PHE A 26 -12.06 0.95 62.58
C PHE A 26 -10.89 1.44 63.45
N PHE A 27 -10.90 1.16 64.75
CA PHE A 27 -9.79 1.49 65.66
C PHE A 27 -8.51 0.69 65.36
N TYR A 28 -8.63 -0.60 65.03
CA TYR A 28 -7.48 -1.39 64.60
C TYR A 28 -6.96 -0.94 63.23
N ILE A 29 -7.84 -0.59 62.28
CA ILE A 29 -7.43 -0.08 60.95
C ILE A 29 -6.71 1.27 61.09
N THR A 30 -7.19 2.19 61.92
CA THR A 30 -6.49 3.48 62.15
C THR A 30 -5.19 3.31 62.93
N PHE A 31 -5.11 2.37 63.88
CA PHE A 31 -3.86 2.07 64.59
C PHE A 31 -2.81 1.40 63.70
N THR A 32 -3.24 0.59 62.72
CA THR A 32 -2.33 -0.03 61.73
C THR A 32 -1.86 0.98 60.68
N LEU A 33 -2.70 1.97 60.32
CA LEU A 33 -2.31 3.08 59.44
C LEU A 33 -1.34 4.06 60.10
N LEU A 34 -1.39 4.23 61.42
CA LEU A 34 -0.47 5.12 62.15
C LEU A 34 0.95 4.56 62.32
N PHE A 35 1.14 3.24 62.16
CA PHE A 35 2.45 2.58 62.29
C PHE A 35 3.17 2.34 60.96
N CYS A 36 2.55 2.65 59.82
CA CYS A 36 3.16 2.47 58.49
C CYS A 36 3.90 3.70 57.96
N THR A 37 3.95 4.82 58.68
CA THR A 37 4.68 6.03 58.23
C THR A 37 6.10 6.13 58.77
N ILE A 38 6.80 5.00 58.87
CA ILE A 38 8.27 5.00 58.82
C ILE A 38 8.63 4.54 57.41
N SER A 39 8.44 5.44 56.44
CA SER A 39 9.16 5.35 55.20
C SER A 39 10.63 5.45 55.56
N PHE A 40 11.30 4.30 55.68
CA PHE A 40 12.73 4.26 55.45
C PHE A 40 12.92 4.76 54.02
N ALA A 41 13.25 6.04 53.87
CA ALA A 41 13.98 6.49 52.71
C ALA A 41 15.23 5.60 52.68
N GLN A 42 15.22 4.58 51.81
CA GLN A 42 16.43 3.81 51.56
C GLN A 42 17.45 4.82 51.06
N GLU A 43 18.42 5.14 51.90
CA GLU A 43 19.56 5.96 51.53
C GLU A 43 20.17 5.29 50.28
N GLY A 44 20.06 5.95 49.12
CA GLY A 44 20.44 5.34 47.85
C GLY A 44 21.87 4.81 47.93
N LYS A 45 22.12 3.62 47.37
CA LYS A 45 23.41 2.91 47.54
C LYS A 45 24.59 3.83 47.19
N LYS A 46 25.62 3.82 48.03
CA LYS A 46 26.85 4.59 47.76
C LYS A 46 27.56 4.02 46.53
N ILE A 47 28.20 4.90 45.76
CA ILE A 47 29.09 4.51 44.67
C ILE A 47 30.35 3.89 45.27
N LYS A 48 30.63 2.64 44.93
CA LYS A 48 31.88 1.99 45.33
C LYS A 48 32.97 2.37 44.35
N VAL A 49 34.14 2.72 44.85
CA VAL A 49 35.30 3.10 44.02
C VAL A 49 36.54 2.34 44.46
N GLN A 50 37.38 1.95 43.50
CA GLN A 50 38.67 1.32 43.70
C GLN A 50 39.69 1.97 42.75
N SER A 51 40.84 2.38 43.28
CA SER A 51 41.93 2.97 42.49
C SER A 51 43.29 2.70 43.12
N ASP A 52 44.36 2.74 42.30
CA ASP A 52 45.74 2.65 42.78
C ASP A 52 46.19 3.95 43.46
N ARG A 53 45.69 5.09 42.99
CA ARG A 53 46.02 6.41 43.52
C ARG A 53 44.77 7.21 43.80
N THR A 54 44.79 7.88 44.95
CA THR A 54 43.70 8.72 45.45
C THR A 54 44.30 10.06 45.88
N ILE A 55 43.77 11.15 45.35
CA ILE A 55 44.24 12.52 45.62
C ILE A 55 43.02 13.35 46.01
N LYS A 56 43.15 14.13 47.08
CA LYS A 56 42.19 15.18 47.43
C LYS A 56 42.81 16.52 47.08
N ASN A 57 42.11 17.33 46.27
CA ASN A 57 42.54 18.67 45.90
C ASN A 57 41.32 19.59 45.99
N GLU A 58 41.11 20.13 47.20
CA GLU A 58 39.97 20.99 47.51
C GLU A 58 39.99 22.33 46.75
N GLU A 59 41.16 22.79 46.29
CA GLU A 59 41.29 24.04 45.53
C GLU A 59 40.77 23.89 44.10
N ARG A 60 41.00 22.73 43.47
CA ARG A 60 40.59 22.47 42.09
C ARG A 60 39.27 21.71 41.98
N PHE A 61 38.94 20.88 42.96
CA PHE A 61 37.71 20.08 43.01
C PHE A 61 37.20 19.97 44.47
N PRO A 62 36.48 21.00 44.96
CA PRO A 62 35.92 20.99 46.31
C PRO A 62 35.03 19.77 46.55
N GLY A 63 35.23 19.07 47.67
CA GLY A 63 34.43 17.90 48.06
C GLY A 63 34.64 16.65 47.18
N ALA A 64 35.57 16.68 46.23
CA ALA A 64 35.81 15.59 45.29
C ALA A 64 37.08 14.80 45.61
N THR A 65 37.04 13.51 45.31
CA THR A 65 38.21 12.64 45.34
C THR A 65 38.65 12.33 43.91
N ILE A 66 39.89 12.68 43.56
CA ILE A 66 40.49 12.34 42.27
C ILE A 66 41.10 10.94 42.39
N LEU A 67 40.64 10.05 41.54
CA LEU A 67 41.09 8.67 41.42
C LEU A 67 41.89 8.54 40.14
N ALA A 68 43.08 7.94 40.19
CA ALA A 68 43.93 7.80 39.02
C ALA A 68 44.55 6.41 38.92
N LYS A 69 44.71 5.95 37.68
CA LYS A 69 45.44 4.73 37.32
C LYS A 69 46.94 4.91 37.52
N VAL A 70 47.58 3.87 38.05
CA VAL A 70 49.05 3.72 38.02
C VAL A 70 49.41 2.44 37.28
N LYS A 71 48.86 1.30 37.71
CA LYS A 71 48.97 -0.01 37.05
C LYS A 71 47.60 -0.57 36.66
N LYS A 72 46.60 -0.44 37.54
CA LYS A 72 45.21 -0.86 37.33
C LYS A 72 44.32 0.35 37.06
N GLN A 73 43.36 0.17 36.15
CA GLN A 73 42.35 1.20 35.88
C GLN A 73 41.52 1.49 37.13
N VAL A 74 41.02 2.72 37.23
CA VAL A 74 40.03 3.08 38.25
C VAL A 74 38.78 2.26 37.97
N TYR A 75 38.26 1.59 38.99
CA TYR A 75 37.05 0.79 38.93
C TYR A 75 35.97 1.38 39.83
N ILE A 76 34.77 1.51 39.29
CA ILE A 76 33.63 2.15 39.94
C ILE A 76 32.43 1.23 39.77
N GLU A 77 31.72 0.94 40.86
CA GLU A 77 30.55 0.08 40.87
C GLU A 77 29.37 0.80 41.54
N HIS A 78 28.24 0.89 40.85
CA HIS A 78 27.01 1.41 41.42
C HIS A 78 25.80 0.66 40.87
N GLU A 79 25.07 -0.02 41.75
CA GLU A 79 23.83 -0.75 41.42
C GLU A 79 23.93 -1.69 40.20
N GLY A 80 25.04 -2.41 40.09
CA GLY A 80 25.29 -3.38 39.02
C GLY A 80 25.84 -2.79 37.71
N ILE A 81 26.12 -1.48 37.70
CA ILE A 81 26.90 -0.83 36.65
C ILE A 81 28.36 -0.79 37.09
N GLU A 82 29.23 -1.25 36.20
CA GLU A 82 30.67 -1.25 36.38
C GLU A 82 31.30 -0.25 35.42
N ILE A 83 32.15 0.66 35.90
CA ILE A 83 32.84 1.66 35.10
C ILE A 83 34.34 1.52 35.34
N TRP A 84 35.11 1.36 34.27
CA TRP A 84 36.57 1.43 34.26
C TRP A 84 37.04 2.68 33.53
N CYS A 85 38.06 3.35 34.03
CA CYS A 85 38.67 4.50 33.35
C CYS A 85 40.12 4.74 33.81
N ASP A 86 40.84 5.62 33.12
CA ASP A 86 42.20 6.01 33.51
C ASP A 86 42.21 7.02 34.66
N GLN A 87 41.25 7.94 34.71
CA GLN A 87 41.07 8.89 35.81
C GLN A 87 39.59 9.12 36.10
N ALA A 88 39.22 9.24 37.36
CA ALA A 88 37.89 9.65 37.77
C ALA A 88 37.92 10.78 38.79
N VAL A 89 36.88 11.63 38.78
CA VAL A 89 36.60 12.59 39.85
C VAL A 89 35.28 12.16 40.49
N HIS A 90 35.35 11.72 41.74
CA HIS A 90 34.21 11.16 42.49
C HIS A 90 33.78 12.12 43.60
N TYR A 91 32.53 12.55 43.54
CA TYR A 91 31.83 13.35 44.55
C TYR A 91 30.96 12.41 45.36
N GLY A 92 31.45 12.00 46.53
CA GLY A 92 30.82 10.96 47.34
C GLY A 92 29.44 11.34 47.89
N GLU A 93 29.30 12.59 48.34
CA GLU A 93 28.03 13.12 48.89
C GLU A 93 26.98 13.27 47.78
N ASP A 94 27.38 13.79 46.62
CA ASP A 94 26.49 13.99 45.46
C ASP A 94 26.23 12.70 44.67
N LYS A 95 26.90 11.60 45.03
CA LYS A 95 26.91 10.33 44.29
C LYS A 95 27.16 10.58 42.80
N PHE A 96 28.15 11.40 42.49
CA PHE A 96 28.46 11.80 41.13
C PHE A 96 29.88 11.43 40.75
N VAL A 97 30.04 10.91 39.53
CA VAL A 97 31.33 10.49 38.99
C VAL A 97 31.52 11.08 37.61
N ARG A 98 32.71 11.65 37.39
CA ARG A 98 33.24 11.97 36.05
C ARG A 98 34.39 11.03 35.76
N ALA A 99 34.30 10.28 34.67
CA ALA A 99 35.31 9.33 34.21
C ALA A 99 36.00 9.87 32.94
N PHE A 100 37.32 9.78 32.92
CA PHE A 100 38.19 10.32 31.87
C PHE A 100 39.15 9.25 31.38
N GLY A 101 39.30 9.15 30.05
CA GLY A 101 40.28 8.30 29.38
C GLY A 101 39.91 6.82 29.41
N ASN A 102 39.83 6.20 28.22
CA ASN A 102 39.53 4.78 28.04
C ASN A 102 38.37 4.30 28.92
N VAL A 103 37.29 5.08 28.95
CA VAL A 103 36.13 4.78 29.78
C VAL A 103 35.44 3.56 29.20
N LYS A 104 35.20 2.55 30.04
CA LYS A 104 34.42 1.36 29.72
C LYS A 104 33.33 1.22 30.77
N MET A 105 32.08 1.23 30.36
CA MET A 105 30.93 1.01 31.23
C MET A 105 30.27 -0.30 30.84
N LYS A 106 30.02 -1.19 31.79
CA LYS A 106 29.35 -2.47 31.58
C LYS A 106 28.16 -2.59 32.51
N GLN A 107 27.04 -3.06 31.97
CA GLN A 107 25.84 -3.40 32.75
C GLN A 107 25.52 -4.88 32.54
N GLY A 108 25.86 -5.70 33.54
CA GLY A 108 25.72 -7.15 33.45
C GLY A 108 26.46 -7.72 32.23
N ASP A 109 25.81 -8.62 31.49
CA ASP A 109 26.33 -9.18 30.24
C ASP A 109 25.65 -8.64 28.98
N THR A 110 24.75 -7.66 29.15
CA THR A 110 23.84 -7.20 28.08
C THR A 110 24.29 -5.93 27.37
N LEU A 111 25.16 -5.13 28.00
CA LEU A 111 25.55 -3.82 27.47
C LEU A 111 26.99 -3.47 27.85
N THR A 112 27.80 -3.11 26.85
CA THR A 112 29.14 -2.53 27.04
C THR A 112 29.22 -1.22 26.27
N MET A 113 29.62 -0.14 26.93
CA MET A 113 29.87 1.16 26.30
C MET A 113 31.32 1.56 26.52
N THR A 114 31.95 2.13 25.50
CA THR A 114 33.27 2.77 25.62
C THR A 114 33.22 4.20 25.13
N SER A 115 33.97 5.10 25.77
CA SER A 115 34.09 6.51 25.38
C SER A 115 35.39 7.13 25.91
N ALA A 116 35.74 8.33 25.45
CA ALA A 116 36.83 9.09 26.06
C ALA A 116 36.40 9.78 27.37
N TYR A 117 35.12 10.10 27.50
CA TYR A 117 34.54 10.74 28.67
C TYR A 117 33.15 10.18 29.00
N ALA A 118 32.88 10.00 30.29
CA ALA A 118 31.52 9.72 30.76
C ALA A 118 31.25 10.35 32.13
N GLU A 119 29.98 10.63 32.38
CA GLU A 119 29.46 11.08 33.66
C GLU A 119 28.33 10.17 34.09
N TYR A 120 28.23 9.92 35.40
CA TYR A 120 27.12 9.19 35.99
C TYR A 120 26.74 9.83 37.32
N ASN A 121 25.46 10.17 37.46
CA ASN A 121 24.88 10.67 38.70
C ASN A 121 23.95 9.59 39.29
N GLY A 122 24.30 9.10 40.48
CA GLY A 122 23.58 8.04 41.18
C GLY A 122 22.22 8.46 41.72
N ASN A 123 22.00 9.76 41.98
CA ASN A 123 20.73 10.29 42.48
C ASN A 123 19.72 10.46 41.33
N SER A 124 20.11 11.15 40.24
CA SER A 124 19.25 11.31 39.06
C SER A 124 19.20 10.05 38.18
N LYS A 125 20.13 9.10 38.38
CA LYS A 125 20.33 7.88 37.59
C LYS A 125 20.51 8.17 36.10
N PHE A 126 21.15 9.29 35.80
CA PHE A 126 21.41 9.74 34.44
C PHE A 126 22.88 9.55 34.11
N ALA A 127 23.15 9.06 32.90
CA ALA A 127 24.50 8.94 32.37
C ALA A 127 24.66 9.77 31.09
N TYR A 128 25.84 10.35 30.93
CA TYR A 128 26.21 11.15 29.77
C TYR A 128 27.59 10.71 29.29
N ALA A 129 27.72 10.34 28.03
CA ALA A 129 28.99 9.95 27.43
C ALA A 129 29.25 10.80 26.20
N ARG A 130 30.52 11.15 25.97
CA ARG A 130 30.93 11.89 24.78
C ARG A 130 32.30 11.48 24.28
N GLU A 131 32.61 11.92 23.06
CA GLU A 131 33.86 11.69 22.34
C GLU A 131 34.11 10.20 22.08
N LYS A 132 33.87 9.77 20.83
CA LYS A 132 34.05 8.38 20.36
C LYS A 132 33.23 7.37 21.18
N VAL A 133 31.94 7.65 21.39
CA VAL A 133 31.04 6.71 22.06
C VAL A 133 30.80 5.52 21.15
N PHE A 134 31.13 4.34 21.66
CA PHE A 134 30.84 3.05 21.04
C PHE A 134 30.07 2.19 22.04
N LEU A 135 28.89 1.74 21.64
CA LEU A 135 27.99 0.92 22.44
C LEU A 135 27.83 -0.43 21.75
N GLU A 136 27.98 -1.51 22.52
CA GLU A 136 27.90 -2.88 22.07
C GLU A 136 26.85 -3.63 22.88
N THR A 137 25.95 -4.29 22.15
CA THR A 137 24.94 -5.23 22.65
C THR A 137 25.17 -6.59 22.00
N PRO A 138 24.58 -7.70 22.50
CA PRO A 138 24.76 -9.01 21.88
C PRO A 138 24.38 -9.10 20.39
N SER A 139 23.51 -8.22 19.90
CA SER A 139 23.03 -8.23 18.52
C SER A 139 23.56 -7.08 17.65
N ASN A 140 23.84 -5.91 18.25
CA ASN A 140 24.08 -4.68 17.51
C ASN A 140 25.18 -3.81 18.14
N THR A 141 25.79 -2.97 17.33
CA THR A 141 26.73 -1.91 17.76
C THR A 141 26.21 -0.53 17.37
N LEU A 142 26.49 0.49 18.18
CA LEU A 142 26.19 1.90 17.91
C LEU A 142 27.46 2.73 18.09
N THR A 143 27.77 3.56 17.09
CA THR A 143 28.82 4.58 17.17
C THR A 143 28.21 5.97 17.09
N THR A 144 28.53 6.85 18.03
CA THR A 144 28.11 8.25 18.02
C THR A 144 29.15 9.14 18.74
N ASP A 145 29.05 10.46 18.56
CA ASP A 145 29.88 11.38 19.33
C ASP A 145 29.38 11.53 20.78
N THR A 146 28.07 11.70 20.97
CA THR A 146 27.46 11.97 22.26
C THR A 146 26.25 11.06 22.49
N LEU A 147 26.17 10.45 23.68
CA LEU A 147 25.08 9.56 24.08
C LEU A 147 24.56 9.94 25.47
N PHE A 148 23.25 10.06 25.57
CA PHE A 148 22.52 10.27 26.82
C PHE A 148 21.82 8.97 27.20
N PHE A 149 21.82 8.65 28.50
CA PHE A 149 21.14 7.47 29.00
C PHE A 149 20.39 7.78 30.29
N ASP A 150 19.07 7.65 30.22
CA ASP A 150 18.18 7.73 31.38
C ASP A 150 17.86 6.31 31.86
N ARG A 151 18.42 5.93 33.01
CA ARG A 151 18.20 4.61 33.58
C ARG A 151 16.83 4.48 34.26
N LEU A 152 16.21 5.57 34.72
CA LEU A 152 14.86 5.49 35.29
C LEU A 152 13.84 5.18 34.20
N ARG A 153 13.94 5.87 33.05
CA ARG A 153 13.06 5.64 31.89
C ARG A 153 13.51 4.46 31.02
N GLN A 154 14.72 3.95 31.24
CA GLN A 154 15.35 2.88 30.42
C GLN A 154 15.46 3.27 28.95
N GLN A 155 15.99 4.47 28.71
CA GLN A 155 16.10 5.06 27.38
C GLN A 155 17.51 5.55 27.07
N ALA A 156 17.98 5.25 25.86
CA ALA A 156 19.20 5.83 25.31
C ALA A 156 18.85 6.80 24.17
N TYR A 157 19.55 7.93 24.10
CA TYR A 157 19.27 8.98 23.13
C TYR A 157 20.56 9.59 22.59
N TYR A 158 20.61 9.82 21.29
CA TYR A 158 21.64 10.63 20.64
C TYR A 158 21.01 11.59 19.64
N ARG A 159 21.69 12.73 19.46
CA ARG A 159 21.34 13.77 18.47
C ARG A 159 22.54 14.29 17.67
N SER A 160 23.73 13.72 17.92
CA SER A 160 25.00 14.07 17.26
C SER A 160 25.24 13.31 15.95
N GLY A 161 24.26 12.55 15.48
CA GLY A 161 24.45 11.55 14.44
C GLY A 161 24.96 10.23 14.99
N GLY A 162 24.42 9.13 14.50
CA GLY A 162 24.75 7.79 14.96
C GLY A 162 24.81 6.80 13.80
N THR A 163 25.65 5.78 13.95
CA THR A 163 25.72 4.63 13.06
C THR A 163 25.45 3.37 13.86
N VAL A 164 24.38 2.65 13.53
CA VAL A 164 24.03 1.36 14.12
C VAL A 164 24.39 0.26 13.12
N LYS A 165 25.11 -0.77 13.56
CA LYS A 165 25.45 -1.94 12.73
C LYS A 165 25.00 -3.22 13.40
N ASP A 166 24.36 -4.09 12.62
CA ASP A 166 24.05 -5.46 12.99
C ASP A 166 24.80 -6.45 12.06
N SER A 167 24.42 -7.73 12.03
CA SER A 167 25.04 -8.76 11.21
C SER A 167 24.98 -8.51 9.70
N SER A 168 23.99 -7.75 9.22
CA SER A 168 23.66 -7.61 7.79
C SER A 168 23.33 -6.19 7.34
N ASN A 169 23.08 -5.27 8.27
CA ASN A 169 22.59 -3.93 8.01
C ASN A 169 23.51 -2.89 8.65
N THR A 170 23.72 -1.78 7.94
CA THR A 170 24.28 -0.54 8.49
C THR A 170 23.23 0.56 8.40
N LEU A 171 22.85 1.11 9.54
CA LEU A 171 21.90 2.22 9.65
C LEU A 171 22.64 3.48 10.09
N THR A 172 22.35 4.61 9.45
CA THR A 172 22.78 5.94 9.90
C THR A 172 21.58 6.85 10.10
N SER A 173 21.63 7.71 11.12
CA SER A 173 20.61 8.74 11.36
C SER A 173 21.21 9.94 12.10
N LYS A 174 20.53 11.10 12.07
CA LYS A 174 20.94 12.26 12.88
C LYS A 174 20.52 12.09 14.35
N ILE A 175 19.30 11.60 14.56
CA ILE A 175 18.70 11.42 15.88
C ILE A 175 18.31 9.94 16.02
N GLY A 176 18.55 9.38 17.20
CA GLY A 176 18.12 8.03 17.52
C GLY A 176 17.79 7.88 18.99
N ARG A 177 16.71 7.18 19.27
CA ARG A 177 16.23 6.84 20.61
C ARG A 177 15.98 5.36 20.69
N TYR A 178 16.44 4.74 21.77
CA TYR A 178 16.17 3.34 22.06
C TYR A 178 15.36 3.22 23.34
N PHE A 179 14.19 2.61 23.24
CA PHE A 179 13.28 2.32 24.34
C PHE A 179 13.44 0.85 24.73
N MET A 180 14.12 0.58 25.85
CA MET A 180 14.51 -0.77 26.24
C MET A 180 13.31 -1.60 26.75
N ASP A 181 12.36 -0.94 27.40
CA ASP A 181 11.13 -1.52 27.97
C ASP A 181 10.24 -2.19 26.92
N ARG A 182 10.11 -1.55 25.74
CA ARG A 182 9.33 -2.02 24.59
C ARG A 182 10.19 -2.50 23.42
N LYS A 183 11.51 -2.55 23.61
CA LYS A 183 12.54 -2.99 22.64
C LYS A 183 12.38 -2.37 21.25
N GLN A 184 12.20 -1.05 21.24
CA GLN A 184 11.94 -0.26 20.05
C GLN A 184 13.07 0.74 19.81
N TYR A 185 13.57 0.77 18.57
CA TYR A 185 14.40 1.85 18.08
C TYR A 185 13.53 2.86 17.31
N SER A 186 13.74 4.15 17.56
CA SER A 186 13.20 5.26 16.78
C SER A 186 14.36 6.04 16.21
N PHE A 187 14.45 6.10 14.88
CA PHE A 187 15.44 6.88 14.18
C PHE A 187 14.76 8.00 13.42
N ASN A 188 15.30 9.21 13.55
CA ASN A 188 14.69 10.41 12.99
C ASN A 188 15.74 11.23 12.24
N THR A 189 15.31 11.87 11.16
CA THR A 189 16.07 12.75 10.27
C THR A 189 17.24 12.07 9.55
N LYS A 190 17.15 12.04 8.21
CA LYS A 190 18.17 11.45 7.32
C LYS A 190 18.49 10.01 7.71
N VAL A 191 17.45 9.21 7.91
CA VAL A 191 17.61 7.78 8.20
C VAL A 191 18.01 7.08 6.91
N LYS A 192 19.15 6.39 6.93
CA LYS A 192 19.61 5.58 5.81
C LYS A 192 19.99 4.19 6.29
N ILE A 193 19.39 3.16 5.70
CA ILE A 193 19.73 1.77 5.93
C ILE A 193 20.39 1.24 4.67
N VAL A 194 21.51 0.55 4.82
CA VAL A 194 22.21 -0.14 3.74
C VAL A 194 22.36 -1.59 4.13
N ASN A 195 21.85 -2.49 3.30
CA ASN A 195 22.09 -3.91 3.37
C ASN A 195 22.50 -4.45 1.98
N PRO A 196 22.95 -5.70 1.86
CA PRO A 196 23.44 -6.24 0.58
C PRO A 196 22.40 -6.19 -0.54
N GLU A 197 21.11 -6.26 -0.22
CA GLU A 197 20.02 -6.37 -1.21
C GLU A 197 19.42 -5.00 -1.56
N ASN A 198 19.40 -4.05 -0.62
CA ASN A 198 18.59 -2.83 -0.68
C ASN A 198 19.21 -1.67 0.11
N THR A 199 18.91 -0.45 -0.32
CA THR A 199 19.12 0.81 0.41
C THR A 199 17.78 1.46 0.73
N VAL A 200 17.56 1.83 1.99
CA VAL A 200 16.35 2.53 2.44
C VAL A 200 16.73 3.93 2.89
N ASP A 201 16.12 4.96 2.30
CA ASP A 201 16.21 6.35 2.73
C ASP A 201 14.84 6.76 3.30
N SER A 202 14.79 7.34 4.50
CA SER A 202 13.55 7.76 5.15
C SER A 202 13.76 8.93 6.11
N ASP A 203 12.68 9.67 6.38
CA ASP A 203 12.67 10.72 7.39
C ASP A 203 12.56 10.16 8.82
N ARG A 204 11.74 9.12 9.03
CA ARG A 204 11.63 8.42 10.32
C ARG A 204 11.43 6.92 10.13
N LEU A 205 12.14 6.15 10.95
CA LEU A 205 12.03 4.69 11.04
C LEU A 205 11.82 4.28 12.49
N ASP A 206 10.73 3.55 12.74
CA ASP A 206 10.49 2.87 14.01
C ASP A 206 10.66 1.37 13.80
N TYR A 207 11.54 0.73 14.58
CA TYR A 207 11.83 -0.69 14.48
C TYR A 207 11.63 -1.41 15.81
N TYR A 208 10.77 -2.42 15.81
CA TYR A 208 10.46 -3.26 16.96
C TYR A 208 11.19 -4.60 16.85
N THR A 209 12.17 -4.81 17.72
CA THR A 209 13.04 -6.00 17.66
C THR A 209 12.33 -7.31 18.01
N ASP A 210 11.30 -7.26 18.87
CA ASP A 210 10.60 -8.47 19.34
C ASP A 210 9.88 -9.20 18.19
N ASN A 211 9.22 -8.45 17.32
CA ASN A 211 8.41 -8.98 16.23
C ASN A 211 9.00 -8.69 14.84
N GLY A 212 10.08 -7.91 14.73
CA GLY A 212 10.70 -7.57 13.45
C GLY A 212 9.90 -6.56 12.62
N HIS A 213 9.04 -5.78 13.26
CA HIS A 213 8.19 -4.80 12.58
C HIS A 213 8.96 -3.50 12.35
N ALA A 214 9.03 -3.07 11.10
CA ALA A 214 9.62 -1.80 10.69
C ALA A 214 8.54 -0.88 10.12
N TYR A 215 8.49 0.36 10.61
CA TYR A 215 7.55 1.39 10.16
C TYR A 215 8.32 2.59 9.63
N LEU A 216 7.98 3.00 8.41
CA LEU A 216 8.53 4.18 7.74
C LEU A 216 7.48 5.29 7.77
N TYR A 217 7.90 6.48 8.18
CA TYR A 217 7.04 7.66 8.23
C TYR A 217 7.70 8.84 7.51
N GLY A 218 6.88 9.56 6.73
CA GLY A 218 7.34 10.62 5.86
C GLY A 218 7.92 10.08 4.55
N PRO A 219 8.33 10.97 3.62
CA PRO A 219 8.96 10.61 2.36
C PRO A 219 10.04 9.55 2.53
N SER A 220 9.80 8.38 1.95
CA SER A 220 10.64 7.20 2.11
C SER A 220 10.86 6.54 0.76
N THR A 221 12.11 6.18 0.49
CA THR A 221 12.52 5.51 -0.75
C THR A 221 13.27 4.23 -0.42
N VAL A 222 12.84 3.11 -0.98
CA VAL A 222 13.52 1.81 -0.91
C VAL A 222 14.06 1.48 -2.29
N LYS A 223 15.38 1.41 -2.42
CA LYS A 223 16.08 1.08 -3.67
C LYS A 223 16.63 -0.33 -3.56
N GLY A 224 16.13 -1.25 -4.38
CA GLY A 224 16.71 -2.56 -4.60
C GLY A 224 17.49 -2.62 -5.92
N GLU A 225 17.95 -3.82 -6.28
CA GLU A 225 18.72 -4.03 -7.52
C GLU A 225 17.90 -3.70 -8.79
N GLU A 226 16.63 -4.13 -8.83
CA GLU A 226 15.78 -4.01 -10.03
C GLU A 226 14.67 -2.96 -9.91
N SER A 227 14.49 -2.35 -8.73
CA SER A 227 13.33 -1.50 -8.48
C SER A 227 13.54 -0.45 -7.41
N THR A 228 12.81 0.66 -7.56
CA THR A 228 12.75 1.73 -6.56
C THR A 228 11.31 1.96 -6.13
N LEU A 229 11.02 1.72 -4.85
CA LEU A 229 9.74 2.01 -4.21
C LEU A 229 9.81 3.36 -3.50
N TYR A 230 8.83 4.22 -3.74
CA TYR A 230 8.59 5.44 -2.99
C TYR A 230 7.25 5.35 -2.25
N CYS A 231 7.21 5.83 -1.00
CA CYS A 231 5.97 5.99 -0.23
C CYS A 231 6.16 7.03 0.87
N GLU A 232 5.06 7.51 1.45
CA GLU A 232 5.12 8.37 2.65
C GLU A 232 4.79 7.62 3.94
N ARG A 233 4.23 6.40 3.82
CA ARG A 233 3.94 5.51 4.94
C ARG A 233 4.25 4.08 4.53
N GLY A 234 5.22 3.47 5.19
CA GLY A 234 5.67 2.11 4.91
C GLY A 234 5.58 1.22 6.14
N PHE A 235 5.25 -0.05 5.92
CA PHE A 235 5.36 -1.10 6.94
C PHE A 235 6.05 -2.30 6.32
N TYR A 236 6.94 -2.93 7.07
CA TYR A 236 7.61 -4.15 6.66
C TYR A 236 7.80 -5.09 7.85
N ASP A 237 7.42 -6.35 7.66
CA ASP A 237 7.71 -7.43 8.60
C ASP A 237 8.96 -8.17 8.11
N THR A 238 10.05 -8.07 8.86
CA THR A 238 11.33 -8.68 8.49
C THR A 238 11.35 -10.21 8.65
N LYS A 239 10.41 -10.79 9.41
CA LYS A 239 10.35 -12.25 9.66
C LYS A 239 9.62 -12.97 8.54
N ILE A 240 8.43 -12.48 8.15
CA ILE A 240 7.64 -13.07 7.05
C ILE A 240 7.89 -12.41 5.69
N LYS A 241 8.69 -11.33 5.66
CA LYS A 241 9.13 -10.61 4.46
C LYS A 241 7.98 -10.02 3.62
N THR A 242 6.97 -9.50 4.30
CA THR A 242 5.83 -8.81 3.69
C THR A 242 5.85 -7.32 4.02
N GLY A 243 5.45 -6.48 3.06
CA GLY A 243 5.40 -5.04 3.25
C GLY A 243 4.19 -4.37 2.62
N TYR A 244 3.90 -3.17 3.11
CA TYR A 244 2.86 -2.29 2.62
C TYR A 244 3.43 -0.88 2.43
N ALA A 245 3.13 -0.28 1.30
CA ALA A 245 3.40 1.11 1.00
C ALA A 245 2.07 1.83 0.77
N ILE A 246 1.88 2.97 1.43
CA ILE A 246 0.65 3.76 1.39
C ILE A 246 1.03 5.24 1.25
N LYS A 247 0.12 6.01 0.63
CA LYS A 247 0.23 7.45 0.38
C LYS A 247 1.34 7.76 -0.62
N ASN A 248 0.93 8.21 -1.80
CA ASN A 248 1.80 8.47 -2.95
C ASN A 248 2.70 7.25 -3.28
N ALA A 249 2.18 6.04 -3.11
CA ALA A 249 2.95 4.82 -3.35
C ALA A 249 3.24 4.68 -4.84
N ARG A 250 4.53 4.54 -5.16
CA ARG A 250 5.04 4.43 -6.53
C ARG A 250 6.15 3.41 -6.56
N ILE A 251 6.17 2.54 -7.57
CA ILE A 251 7.32 1.70 -7.85
C ILE A 251 7.80 1.91 -9.28
N ASP A 252 9.09 2.16 -9.41
CA ASP A 252 9.79 2.27 -10.69
C ASP A 252 10.57 0.97 -10.95
N TYR A 253 10.37 0.38 -12.13
CA TYR A 253 11.02 -0.83 -12.64
C TYR A 253 11.44 -0.59 -14.10
N ASP A 254 12.73 -0.60 -14.42
CA ASP A 254 13.24 -0.38 -15.79
C ASP A 254 12.54 0.81 -16.50
N ASN A 255 11.64 0.50 -17.45
CA ASN A 255 10.92 1.45 -18.30
C ASN A 255 9.46 1.64 -17.83
N ARG A 256 9.16 1.30 -16.57
CA ARG A 256 7.81 1.27 -16.01
C ARG A 256 7.70 1.98 -14.68
N THR A 257 6.57 2.64 -14.51
CA THR A 257 6.19 3.22 -13.23
C THR A 257 4.77 2.79 -12.86
N VAL A 258 4.63 2.18 -11.69
CA VAL A 258 3.37 1.72 -11.12
C VAL A 258 2.98 2.65 -9.98
N PHE A 259 1.80 3.24 -10.07
CA PHE A 259 1.17 4.03 -9.01
C PHE A 259 0.00 3.27 -8.39
N GLY A 260 -0.27 3.51 -7.12
CA GLY A 260 -1.50 3.09 -6.45
C GLY A 260 -1.66 3.78 -5.11
N ASP A 261 -2.88 3.80 -4.56
CA ASP A 261 -3.10 4.35 -3.22
C ASP A 261 -2.45 3.46 -2.14
N SER A 262 -2.42 2.15 -2.38
CA SER A 262 -1.71 1.15 -1.57
C SER A 262 -1.06 0.09 -2.45
N ILE A 263 0.17 -0.27 -2.10
CA ILE A 263 0.91 -1.37 -2.71
C ILE A 263 1.31 -2.35 -1.60
N PHE A 264 0.97 -3.61 -1.79
CA PHE A 264 1.42 -4.74 -0.99
C PHE A 264 2.50 -5.50 -1.73
N TYR A 265 3.50 -5.96 -0.98
CA TYR A 265 4.61 -6.74 -1.51
C TYR A 265 4.92 -7.92 -0.61
N ASN A 266 5.15 -9.09 -1.23
CA ASN A 266 5.64 -10.28 -0.57
C ASN A 266 6.86 -10.80 -1.34
N SER A 267 8.04 -10.64 -0.74
CA SER A 267 9.30 -11.04 -1.39
C SER A 267 9.51 -12.55 -1.41
N ALA A 268 8.91 -13.30 -0.47
CA ALA A 268 9.08 -14.76 -0.40
C ALA A 268 8.48 -15.49 -1.61
N ILE A 269 7.42 -14.93 -2.20
CA ILE A 269 6.74 -15.49 -3.39
C ILE A 269 6.78 -14.56 -4.61
N GLN A 270 7.60 -13.51 -4.56
CA GLN A 270 7.76 -12.51 -5.64
C GLN A 270 6.43 -11.96 -6.17
N PHE A 271 5.52 -11.66 -5.23
CA PHE A 271 4.16 -11.20 -5.51
C PHE A 271 3.97 -9.75 -5.06
N ALA A 272 3.27 -8.97 -5.88
CA ALA A 272 2.84 -7.64 -5.52
C ALA A 272 1.38 -7.43 -5.91
N SER A 273 0.67 -6.58 -5.16
CA SER A 273 -0.65 -6.13 -5.54
C SER A 273 -0.83 -4.64 -5.25
N ALA A 274 -1.49 -3.93 -6.15
CA ALA A 274 -1.84 -2.53 -5.98
C ALA A 274 -3.36 -2.38 -5.87
N THR A 275 -3.80 -1.41 -5.07
CA THR A 275 -5.21 -1.15 -4.79
C THR A 275 -5.54 0.33 -4.98
N ASN A 276 -6.64 0.59 -5.69
CA ASN A 276 -7.18 1.89 -6.06
C ASN A 276 -6.23 2.78 -6.89
N ASN A 277 -6.83 3.56 -7.82
CA ASN A 277 -6.15 4.59 -8.62
C ASN A 277 -4.85 4.10 -9.27
N ILE A 278 -4.89 2.87 -9.77
CA ILE A 278 -3.70 2.23 -10.31
C ILE A 278 -3.43 2.82 -11.67
N LYS A 279 -2.18 3.22 -11.87
CA LYS A 279 -1.70 3.72 -13.14
C LYS A 279 -0.35 3.08 -13.40
N VAL A 280 -0.24 2.34 -14.49
CA VAL A 280 0.98 1.76 -14.98
C VAL A 280 1.39 2.55 -16.21
N LEU A 281 2.55 3.21 -16.14
CA LEU A 281 3.20 3.87 -17.26
C LEU A 281 4.24 2.92 -17.81
N ASP A 282 4.24 2.66 -19.11
CA ASP A 282 5.30 1.94 -19.83
C ASP A 282 5.85 2.86 -20.91
N THR A 283 7.05 3.39 -20.67
CA THR A 283 7.69 4.38 -21.56
C THR A 283 8.30 3.72 -22.79
N ALA A 284 8.60 2.41 -22.75
CA ALA A 284 9.12 1.69 -23.90
C ALA A 284 8.05 1.50 -24.98
N ASN A 285 6.80 1.24 -24.57
CA ASN A 285 5.68 0.98 -25.48
C ASN A 285 4.70 2.14 -25.60
N ASN A 286 5.04 3.32 -25.06
CA ASN A 286 4.16 4.50 -25.00
C ASN A 286 2.72 4.15 -24.56
N SER A 287 2.62 3.31 -23.52
CA SER A 287 1.34 2.77 -23.06
C SER A 287 1.03 3.14 -21.61
N ILE A 288 -0.26 3.32 -21.34
CA ILE A 288 -0.80 3.62 -20.02
C ILE A 288 -1.89 2.62 -19.73
N ILE A 289 -1.76 1.88 -18.63
CA ILE A 289 -2.81 0.96 -18.17
C ILE A 289 -3.34 1.46 -16.82
N THR A 290 -4.65 1.53 -16.69
CA THR A 290 -5.33 2.01 -15.48
C THR A 290 -6.33 1.00 -14.97
N GLY A 291 -6.62 1.05 -13.66
CA GLY A 291 -7.63 0.22 -13.00
C GLY A 291 -7.68 0.52 -11.51
N HIS A 292 -8.45 -0.28 -10.76
CA HIS A 292 -8.57 -0.11 -9.31
C HIS A 292 -8.14 -1.35 -8.51
N TYR A 293 -7.69 -2.41 -9.17
CA TYR A 293 -6.99 -3.53 -8.55
C TYR A 293 -6.00 -4.15 -9.54
N ALA A 294 -4.79 -4.45 -9.06
CA ALA A 294 -3.78 -5.10 -9.87
C ALA A 294 -2.99 -6.13 -9.06
N GLU A 295 -2.62 -7.22 -9.72
CA GLU A 295 -1.71 -8.23 -9.19
C GLU A 295 -0.56 -8.46 -10.17
N VAL A 296 0.64 -8.65 -9.63
CA VAL A 296 1.86 -8.92 -10.38
C VAL A 296 2.54 -10.15 -9.80
N PHE A 297 2.86 -11.10 -10.68
CA PHE A 297 3.66 -12.27 -10.35
C PHE A 297 4.95 -12.21 -11.18
N LYS A 298 6.08 -11.92 -10.53
CA LYS A 298 7.36 -11.71 -11.22
C LYS A 298 7.78 -12.96 -12.01
N ASP A 299 7.70 -14.14 -11.39
CA ASP A 299 8.11 -15.41 -12.00
C ASP A 299 7.33 -15.77 -13.27
N LYS A 300 6.12 -15.22 -13.41
CA LYS A 300 5.23 -15.47 -14.56
C LYS A 300 5.27 -14.34 -15.59
N ASP A 301 5.98 -13.24 -15.30
CA ASP A 301 5.93 -11.97 -16.05
C ASP A 301 4.49 -11.57 -16.40
N SER A 302 3.58 -11.73 -15.43
CA SER A 302 2.14 -11.55 -15.63
C SER A 302 1.60 -10.43 -14.74
N VAL A 303 0.92 -9.48 -15.38
CA VAL A 303 0.19 -8.40 -14.72
C VAL A 303 -1.29 -8.56 -15.02
N PHE A 304 -2.11 -8.55 -13.99
CA PHE A 304 -3.56 -8.60 -14.10
C PHE A 304 -4.13 -7.31 -13.51
N ILE A 305 -5.01 -6.62 -14.24
CA ILE A 305 -5.63 -5.35 -13.83
C ILE A 305 -7.14 -5.46 -14.02
N THR A 306 -7.89 -5.08 -12.98
CA THR A 306 -9.36 -5.16 -12.93
C THR A 306 -9.98 -3.92 -12.30
N LYS A 307 -11.33 -3.96 -12.22
CA LYS A 307 -12.18 -2.90 -11.70
C LYS A 307 -11.99 -1.66 -12.56
N ARG A 308 -12.64 -1.66 -13.73
CA ARG A 308 -12.59 -0.58 -14.72
C ARG A 308 -11.21 -0.47 -15.40
N ALA A 309 -10.72 -1.60 -15.90
CA ALA A 309 -9.41 -1.69 -16.53
C ALA A 309 -9.42 -0.99 -17.90
N LEU A 310 -8.41 -0.18 -18.18
CA LEU A 310 -8.28 0.53 -19.46
C LEU A 310 -6.81 0.59 -19.87
N ALA A 311 -6.50 0.05 -21.04
CA ALA A 311 -5.23 0.24 -21.71
C ALA A 311 -5.35 1.35 -22.75
N SER A 312 -4.34 2.20 -22.83
CA SER A 312 -4.17 3.26 -23.81
C SER A 312 -2.78 3.13 -24.41
N THR A 313 -2.69 2.91 -25.72
CA THR A 313 -1.41 2.80 -26.43
C THR A 313 -1.35 3.83 -27.54
N LEU A 314 -0.23 4.52 -27.68
CA LEU A 314 0.02 5.41 -28.81
C LEU A 314 0.45 4.57 -30.02
N GLN A 315 -0.24 4.72 -31.14
CA GLN A 315 0.12 4.10 -32.41
C GLN A 315 0.19 5.19 -33.49
N GLU A 316 1.35 5.37 -34.11
CA GLU A 316 1.63 6.51 -35.00
C GLU A 316 1.31 7.87 -34.34
N LYS A 317 0.21 8.53 -34.73
CA LYS A 317 -0.25 9.86 -34.25
C LYS A 317 -1.55 9.81 -33.46
N ASP A 318 -2.13 8.63 -33.24
CA ASP A 318 -3.43 8.48 -32.60
C ASP A 318 -3.41 7.36 -31.55
N SER A 319 -4.23 7.47 -30.52
CA SER A 319 -4.24 6.51 -29.42
C SER A 319 -5.34 5.47 -29.60
N ILE A 320 -5.02 4.21 -29.32
CA ILE A 320 -5.99 3.13 -29.18
C ILE A 320 -6.32 2.94 -27.71
N TYR A 321 -7.61 2.88 -27.41
CA TYR A 321 -8.13 2.63 -26.07
C TYR A 321 -8.83 1.28 -26.05
N ILE A 322 -8.47 0.43 -25.09
CA ILE A 322 -9.07 -0.90 -24.90
C ILE A 322 -9.51 -1.01 -23.45
N HIS A 323 -10.81 -1.09 -23.26
CA HIS A 323 -11.45 -1.35 -21.97
C HIS A 323 -11.91 -2.81 -21.93
N SER A 324 -11.86 -3.41 -20.74
CA SER A 324 -12.50 -4.68 -20.42
C SER A 324 -12.71 -4.77 -18.90
N ASP A 325 -13.47 -5.77 -18.44
CA ASP A 325 -13.54 -6.07 -17.01
C ASP A 325 -12.15 -6.39 -16.44
N THR A 326 -11.39 -7.17 -17.21
CA THR A 326 -10.09 -7.70 -16.84
C THR A 326 -9.08 -7.59 -17.98
N LEU A 327 -7.98 -6.89 -17.75
CA LEU A 327 -6.81 -6.88 -18.62
C LEU A 327 -5.69 -7.73 -18.03
N MET A 328 -5.09 -8.59 -18.84
CA MET A 328 -3.90 -9.37 -18.50
C MET A 328 -2.80 -9.09 -19.52
N VAL A 329 -1.61 -8.74 -19.04
CA VAL A 329 -0.43 -8.49 -19.87
C VAL A 329 0.68 -9.46 -19.48
N THR A 330 1.26 -10.13 -20.47
CA THR A 330 2.31 -11.15 -20.30
C THR A 330 3.42 -11.01 -21.35
N GLY A 331 4.59 -11.60 -21.10
CA GLY A 331 5.71 -11.70 -22.07
C GLY A 331 6.67 -10.52 -22.00
N LYS A 332 7.89 -10.58 -22.55
CA LYS A 332 8.94 -9.55 -22.38
C LYS A 332 8.60 -8.21 -23.05
N PRO A 333 9.32 -7.09 -22.74
CA PRO A 333 9.22 -5.85 -23.53
C PRO A 333 9.33 -6.13 -25.04
N GLU A 334 8.56 -5.40 -25.86
CA GLU A 334 8.45 -5.57 -27.32
C GLU A 334 7.85 -6.91 -27.82
N ARG A 335 7.58 -7.85 -26.91
CA ARG A 335 6.95 -9.16 -27.20
C ARG A 335 5.78 -9.40 -26.25
N ARG A 336 5.00 -8.34 -26.00
CA ARG A 336 3.89 -8.38 -25.04
C ARG A 336 2.65 -9.00 -25.69
N ILE A 337 1.97 -9.81 -24.91
CA ILE A 337 0.64 -10.34 -25.22
C ILE A 337 -0.33 -9.73 -24.23
N MET A 338 -1.32 -9.01 -24.73
CA MET A 338 -2.42 -8.45 -23.94
C MET A 338 -3.70 -9.24 -24.19
N ASN A 339 -4.33 -9.70 -23.13
CA ASN A 339 -5.65 -10.31 -23.16
C ASN A 339 -6.64 -9.41 -22.43
N GLY A 340 -7.76 -9.11 -23.06
CA GLY A 340 -8.92 -8.49 -22.41
C GLY A 340 -10.04 -9.53 -22.30
N PHE A 341 -10.57 -9.70 -21.11
CA PHE A 341 -11.64 -10.64 -20.82
C PHE A 341 -12.90 -9.90 -20.39
N TYR A 342 -14.01 -10.31 -21.00
CA TYR A 342 -15.38 -9.83 -20.78
C TYR A 342 -15.60 -8.34 -21.12
N ASP A 343 -16.68 -8.08 -21.87
CA ASP A 343 -17.13 -6.75 -22.31
C ASP A 343 -15.99 -5.87 -22.84
N VAL A 344 -15.21 -6.43 -23.77
CA VAL A 344 -14.14 -5.68 -24.43
C VAL A 344 -14.74 -4.59 -25.27
N ARG A 345 -14.22 -3.37 -25.10
CA ARG A 345 -14.62 -2.18 -25.85
C ARG A 345 -13.38 -1.45 -26.34
N ILE A 346 -13.35 -1.19 -27.63
CA ILE A 346 -12.22 -0.58 -28.33
C ILE A 346 -12.64 0.76 -28.90
N PHE A 347 -11.80 1.78 -28.72
CA PHE A 347 -12.01 3.09 -29.31
C PHE A 347 -10.72 3.63 -29.93
N LYS A 348 -10.86 4.09 -31.18
CA LYS A 348 -9.88 4.85 -31.97
C LYS A 348 -10.64 5.92 -32.74
N SER A 349 -9.98 6.99 -33.16
CA SER A 349 -10.62 8.11 -33.87
C SER A 349 -11.43 7.69 -35.11
N ASN A 350 -10.97 6.67 -35.84
CA ASN A 350 -11.56 6.21 -37.10
C ASN A 350 -12.24 4.82 -37.01
N MET A 351 -12.20 4.17 -35.85
CA MET A 351 -12.71 2.82 -35.65
C MET A 351 -13.10 2.58 -34.20
N SER A 352 -14.17 1.82 -33.98
CA SER A 352 -14.50 1.28 -32.67
C SER A 352 -14.88 -0.18 -32.77
N GLY A 353 -14.89 -0.88 -31.64
CA GLY A 353 -15.29 -2.28 -31.64
C GLY A 353 -15.75 -2.76 -30.28
N LYS A 354 -16.48 -3.87 -30.28
CA LYS A 354 -16.95 -4.54 -29.07
C LYS A 354 -16.87 -6.05 -29.25
N SER A 355 -16.47 -6.76 -28.21
CA SER A 355 -16.46 -8.23 -28.20
C SER A 355 -16.55 -8.75 -26.77
N ASP A 356 -16.72 -10.06 -26.61
CA ASP A 356 -16.57 -10.66 -25.28
C ASP A 356 -15.11 -10.59 -24.83
N SER A 357 -14.18 -11.06 -25.66
CA SER A 357 -12.76 -11.13 -25.33
C SER A 357 -11.88 -10.68 -26.50
N ILE A 358 -10.65 -10.27 -26.19
CA ILE A 358 -9.63 -9.84 -27.15
C ILE A 358 -8.26 -10.39 -26.77
N ASN A 359 -7.46 -10.73 -27.76
CA ASN A 359 -6.05 -11.05 -27.63
C ASN A 359 -5.27 -10.18 -28.61
N VAL A 360 -4.27 -9.44 -28.12
CA VAL A 360 -3.37 -8.60 -28.90
C VAL A 360 -1.97 -9.13 -28.69
N ASP A 361 -1.32 -9.58 -29.76
CA ASP A 361 0.04 -10.10 -29.76
C ASP A 361 0.94 -9.17 -30.57
N GLN A 362 1.81 -8.45 -29.87
CA GLN A 362 2.75 -7.50 -30.46
C GLN A 362 3.81 -8.20 -31.32
N THR A 363 4.14 -9.46 -31.02
CA THR A 363 5.17 -10.22 -31.75
C THR A 363 4.72 -10.57 -33.16
N THR A 364 3.45 -10.94 -33.30
CA THR A 364 2.88 -11.37 -34.58
C THR A 364 2.07 -10.27 -35.28
N GLY A 365 1.80 -9.15 -34.61
CA GLY A 365 0.92 -8.09 -35.09
C GLY A 365 -0.55 -8.50 -35.13
N TYR A 366 -0.93 -9.60 -34.46
CA TYR A 366 -2.30 -10.12 -34.49
C TYR A 366 -3.15 -9.54 -33.38
N THR A 367 -4.34 -9.07 -33.74
CA THR A 367 -5.42 -8.75 -32.80
C THR A 367 -6.62 -9.63 -33.09
N LYS A 368 -6.99 -10.51 -32.16
CA LYS A 368 -8.09 -11.46 -32.27
C LYS A 368 -9.21 -11.09 -31.32
N MET A 369 -10.41 -10.86 -31.85
CA MET A 369 -11.64 -10.58 -31.11
C MET A 369 -12.58 -11.78 -31.21
N VAL A 370 -13.15 -12.23 -30.08
CA VAL A 370 -14.03 -13.40 -30.00
C VAL A 370 -15.28 -13.12 -29.17
N GLY A 371 -16.31 -13.97 -29.32
CA GLY A 371 -17.57 -13.87 -28.60
C GLY A 371 -18.44 -12.73 -29.13
N LYS A 372 -18.93 -12.90 -30.37
CA LYS A 372 -19.77 -11.94 -31.10
C LYS A 372 -19.08 -10.58 -31.31
N PRO A 373 -17.86 -10.58 -31.87
CA PRO A 373 -17.16 -9.35 -32.18
C PRO A 373 -17.92 -8.50 -33.20
N ILE A 374 -17.81 -7.19 -33.01
CA ILE A 374 -18.33 -6.16 -33.91
C ILE A 374 -17.29 -5.06 -34.03
N ILE A 375 -17.09 -4.59 -35.26
CA ILE A 375 -16.25 -3.43 -35.57
C ILE A 375 -17.10 -2.42 -36.33
N TRP A 376 -16.99 -1.16 -35.93
CA TRP A 376 -17.58 -0.03 -36.64
C TRP A 376 -16.48 0.87 -37.21
N SER A 377 -16.65 1.27 -38.47
CA SER A 377 -15.86 2.33 -39.08
C SER A 377 -16.80 3.27 -39.83
N GLN A 378 -16.96 4.49 -39.29
CA GLN A 378 -17.99 5.44 -39.73
C GLN A 378 -19.39 4.80 -39.78
N ARG A 379 -19.95 4.63 -41.00
CA ARG A 379 -21.27 4.07 -41.29
C ARG A 379 -21.26 2.56 -41.57
N ASN A 380 -20.09 1.94 -41.51
CA ASN A 380 -19.92 0.52 -41.75
C ASN A 380 -19.87 -0.25 -40.43
N GLN A 381 -20.49 -1.42 -40.44
CA GLN A 381 -20.50 -2.38 -39.35
C GLN A 381 -20.08 -3.75 -39.89
N MET A 382 -19.07 -4.35 -39.27
CA MET A 382 -18.63 -5.72 -39.56
C MET A 382 -18.86 -6.62 -38.35
N THR A 383 -19.45 -7.80 -38.58
CA THR A 383 -19.70 -8.81 -37.55
C THR A 383 -19.37 -10.22 -38.05
N GLY A 384 -19.03 -11.11 -37.14
CA GLY A 384 -18.90 -12.56 -37.39
C GLY A 384 -18.62 -13.31 -36.09
N ASP A 385 -18.22 -14.58 -36.17
CA ASP A 385 -17.93 -15.37 -34.98
C ASP A 385 -16.56 -15.02 -34.36
N THR A 386 -15.59 -14.68 -35.20
CA THR A 386 -14.25 -14.24 -34.81
C THR A 386 -13.73 -13.21 -35.80
N ILE A 387 -13.14 -12.13 -35.31
CA ILE A 387 -12.46 -11.14 -36.15
C ILE A 387 -10.98 -11.17 -35.81
N LYS A 388 -10.13 -11.30 -36.82
CA LYS A 388 -8.67 -11.20 -36.70
C LYS A 388 -8.19 -10.01 -37.52
N ILE A 389 -7.52 -9.07 -36.88
CA ILE A 389 -6.83 -7.95 -37.51
C ILE A 389 -5.33 -8.29 -37.54
N ILE A 390 -4.67 -7.94 -38.64
CA ILE A 390 -3.26 -8.15 -38.88
C ILE A 390 -2.62 -6.77 -39.11
N SER A 391 -1.65 -6.45 -38.27
CA SER A 391 -0.84 -5.23 -38.37
C SER A 391 0.59 -5.59 -38.78
N ASN A 392 1.21 -4.73 -39.56
CA ASN A 392 2.63 -4.82 -39.86
C ASN A 392 3.44 -4.40 -38.63
N THR A 393 4.31 -5.27 -38.14
CA THR A 393 5.07 -5.06 -36.89
C THR A 393 6.17 -4.01 -37.00
N GLU A 394 6.60 -3.63 -38.21
CA GLU A 394 7.64 -2.62 -38.43
C GLU A 394 7.04 -1.22 -38.61
N THR A 395 5.94 -1.12 -39.36
CA THR A 395 5.29 0.17 -39.67
C THR A 395 4.12 0.51 -38.74
N GLU A 396 3.69 -0.45 -37.92
CA GLU A 396 2.48 -0.40 -37.08
C GLU A 396 1.16 -0.19 -37.84
N LYS A 397 1.18 -0.19 -39.18
CA LYS A 397 -0.01 -0.02 -40.02
C LYS A 397 -0.87 -1.29 -40.09
N LEU A 398 -2.17 -1.10 -40.26
CA LEU A 398 -3.10 -2.18 -40.60
C LEU A 398 -2.79 -2.72 -41.99
N ASP A 399 -2.67 -4.04 -42.10
CA ASP A 399 -2.44 -4.75 -43.36
C ASP A 399 -3.75 -5.39 -43.85
N SER A 400 -4.34 -6.24 -43.01
CA SER A 400 -5.52 -7.01 -43.37
C SER A 400 -6.41 -7.35 -42.18
N LEU A 401 -7.67 -7.67 -42.47
CA LEU A 401 -8.65 -8.17 -41.50
C LEU A 401 -9.33 -9.41 -42.07
N VAL A 402 -9.60 -10.38 -41.21
CA VAL A 402 -10.34 -11.59 -41.56
C VAL A 402 -11.48 -11.77 -40.56
N VAL A 403 -12.71 -11.85 -41.07
CA VAL A 403 -13.88 -12.23 -40.29
C VAL A 403 -14.23 -13.67 -40.62
N TYR A 404 -14.16 -14.54 -39.62
CA TYR A 404 -14.44 -15.95 -39.74
C TYR A 404 -15.89 -16.24 -39.37
N GLN A 405 -16.58 -16.96 -40.24
CA GLN A 405 -17.91 -17.54 -40.05
C GLN A 405 -19.01 -16.49 -39.82
N ASN A 406 -20.16 -16.67 -40.47
CA ASN A 406 -21.29 -15.73 -40.39
C ASN A 406 -20.86 -14.28 -40.67
N ALA A 407 -19.93 -14.08 -41.61
CA ALA A 407 -19.39 -12.78 -41.91
C ALA A 407 -20.50 -11.89 -42.49
N PHE A 408 -20.66 -10.72 -41.90
CA PHE A 408 -21.69 -9.77 -42.27
C PHE A 408 -21.10 -8.36 -42.29
N LEU A 409 -21.25 -7.68 -43.41
CA LEU A 409 -20.94 -6.27 -43.61
C LEU A 409 -22.27 -5.52 -43.82
N VAL A 410 -22.49 -4.49 -43.01
CA VAL A 410 -23.62 -3.58 -43.15
C VAL A 410 -23.08 -2.17 -43.34
N GLN A 411 -23.63 -1.45 -44.31
CA GLN A 411 -23.38 -0.03 -44.50
C GLN A 411 -24.70 0.74 -44.49
N GLU A 412 -24.79 1.76 -43.64
CA GLU A 412 -25.95 2.67 -43.60
C GLU A 412 -25.96 3.58 -44.83
N ASP A 413 -27.08 3.61 -45.57
CA ASP A 413 -27.24 4.46 -46.75
C ASP A 413 -27.18 5.95 -46.38
N THR A 414 -26.66 6.77 -47.30
CA THR A 414 -26.37 8.20 -47.09
C THR A 414 -27.62 9.03 -46.79
N LEU A 415 -28.78 8.60 -47.32
CA LEU A 415 -30.08 9.22 -47.06
C LEU A 415 -30.88 8.53 -45.95
N LYS A 416 -30.27 7.59 -45.19
CA LYS A 416 -30.92 6.78 -44.14
C LYS A 416 -32.18 6.05 -44.58
N ALA A 417 -32.27 5.74 -45.88
CA ALA A 417 -33.41 5.05 -46.47
C ALA A 417 -33.33 3.51 -46.33
N GLY A 418 -32.18 2.97 -45.92
CA GLY A 418 -31.96 1.55 -45.76
C GLY A 418 -30.51 1.18 -45.47
N TYR A 419 -30.23 -0.12 -45.55
CA TYR A 419 -28.90 -0.69 -45.28
C TYR A 419 -28.43 -1.51 -46.46
N ASN A 420 -27.25 -1.18 -46.98
CA ASN A 420 -26.50 -2.08 -47.84
C ASN A 420 -25.99 -3.24 -46.99
N GLN A 421 -26.27 -4.47 -47.41
CA GLN A 421 -26.02 -5.68 -46.63
C GLN A 421 -25.28 -6.67 -47.50
N VAL A 422 -24.18 -7.21 -46.97
CA VAL A 422 -23.42 -8.27 -47.61
C VAL A 422 -23.12 -9.34 -46.57
N LYS A 423 -23.48 -10.58 -46.88
CA LYS A 423 -23.30 -11.75 -46.02
C LYS A 423 -22.51 -12.82 -46.76
N GLY A 424 -21.69 -13.58 -46.04
CA GLY A 424 -21.04 -14.80 -46.55
C GLY A 424 -20.42 -15.64 -45.43
N GLN A 425 -19.62 -16.65 -45.79
CA GLN A 425 -18.95 -17.48 -44.79
C GLN A 425 -17.72 -16.77 -44.20
N THR A 426 -16.86 -16.21 -45.05
CA THR A 426 -15.61 -15.56 -44.61
C THR A 426 -15.44 -14.23 -45.34
N LEU A 427 -14.97 -13.21 -44.63
CA LEU A 427 -14.66 -11.90 -45.20
C LEU A 427 -13.18 -11.58 -45.01
N TYR A 428 -12.54 -11.11 -46.08
CA TYR A 428 -11.17 -10.61 -46.10
C TYR A 428 -11.20 -9.11 -46.42
N GLY A 429 -10.69 -8.29 -45.52
CA GLY A 429 -10.54 -6.84 -45.70
C GLY A 429 -9.08 -6.49 -45.91
N LEU A 430 -8.79 -5.68 -46.91
CA LEU A 430 -7.44 -5.19 -47.20
C LEU A 430 -7.35 -3.69 -46.89
N PHE A 431 -6.27 -3.30 -46.22
CA PHE A 431 -6.03 -1.92 -45.80
C PHE A 431 -4.95 -1.26 -46.65
N LYS A 432 -5.12 0.05 -46.85
CA LYS A 432 -4.12 0.95 -47.39
C LYS A 432 -4.17 2.24 -46.58
N ASP A 433 -3.04 2.66 -46.02
CA ASP A 433 -2.95 3.84 -45.15
C ASP A 433 -3.96 3.85 -44.00
N ASN A 434 -4.15 2.67 -43.35
CA ASN A 434 -5.09 2.44 -42.26
C ASN A 434 -6.59 2.61 -42.64
N GLU A 435 -6.91 2.63 -43.93
CA GLU A 435 -8.27 2.63 -44.46
C GLU A 435 -8.54 1.37 -45.29
N ILE A 436 -9.73 0.79 -45.14
CA ILE A 436 -10.12 -0.39 -45.91
C ILE A 436 -10.46 0.05 -47.34
N TYR A 437 -9.83 -0.59 -48.33
CA TYR A 437 -10.05 -0.25 -49.75
C TYR A 437 -10.67 -1.41 -50.54
N GLN A 438 -10.58 -2.64 -50.03
CA GLN A 438 -11.16 -3.83 -50.65
C GLN A 438 -11.69 -4.77 -49.60
N VAL A 439 -12.86 -5.36 -49.88
CA VAL A 439 -13.47 -6.41 -49.07
C VAL A 439 -13.86 -7.57 -49.99
N ASP A 440 -13.26 -8.73 -49.78
CA ASP A 440 -13.60 -9.97 -50.48
C ASP A 440 -14.40 -10.89 -49.54
N ILE A 441 -15.54 -11.38 -49.99
CA ILE A 441 -16.41 -12.25 -49.20
C ILE A 441 -16.59 -13.55 -49.96
N ASP A 442 -16.30 -14.67 -49.28
CA ASP A 442 -16.25 -16.00 -49.88
C ASP A 442 -17.31 -16.94 -49.30
N LYS A 443 -17.84 -17.78 -50.19
CA LYS A 443 -18.85 -18.84 -50.00
C LYS A 443 -20.24 -18.36 -49.56
N ASN A 444 -21.25 -18.82 -50.32
CA ASN A 444 -22.68 -18.64 -50.05
C ASN A 444 -23.02 -17.17 -49.80
N THR A 445 -22.59 -16.31 -50.71
CA THR A 445 -22.73 -14.87 -50.53
C THR A 445 -24.11 -14.39 -50.96
N GLU A 446 -24.70 -13.50 -50.15
CA GLU A 446 -25.98 -12.86 -50.43
C GLU A 446 -25.85 -11.35 -50.18
N THR A 447 -26.42 -10.55 -51.08
CA THR A 447 -26.41 -9.08 -50.96
C THR A 447 -27.79 -8.46 -51.10
N ILE A 448 -27.94 -7.32 -50.44
CA ILE A 448 -28.97 -6.33 -50.71
C ILE A 448 -28.27 -4.97 -50.85
N PHE A 449 -28.40 -4.35 -52.02
CA PHE A 449 -27.82 -3.04 -52.32
C PHE A 449 -28.89 -2.06 -52.80
N TYR A 450 -28.91 -0.87 -52.22
CA TYR A 450 -29.77 0.23 -52.65
C TYR A 450 -29.07 0.99 -53.79
N GLN A 451 -29.52 0.81 -55.03
CA GLN A 451 -28.94 1.46 -56.20
C GLN A 451 -29.54 2.85 -56.40
N ARG A 452 -28.68 3.85 -56.57
CA ARG A 452 -29.06 5.26 -56.78
C ARG A 452 -28.47 5.82 -58.07
N GLU A 453 -29.10 6.85 -58.61
CA GLU A 453 -28.54 7.61 -59.73
C GLU A 453 -27.23 8.30 -59.32
N SER A 454 -26.25 8.28 -60.22
CA SER A 454 -24.90 8.80 -59.98
C SER A 454 -24.80 10.33 -60.04
N GLU A 455 -25.82 11.02 -60.57
CA GLU A 455 -25.86 12.48 -60.71
C GLU A 455 -27.27 13.01 -60.36
N GLY A 456 -27.36 14.22 -59.78
CA GLY A 456 -28.64 14.87 -59.44
C GLY A 456 -29.13 14.59 -58.01
N GLU A 457 -30.44 14.37 -57.82
CA GLU A 457 -31.10 14.22 -56.50
C GLU A 457 -30.86 12.85 -55.81
N LEU A 458 -29.91 12.02 -56.28
CA LEU A 458 -29.60 10.68 -55.77
C LEU A 458 -30.85 9.77 -55.62
N LYS A 459 -31.74 9.80 -56.63
CA LYS A 459 -33.00 9.03 -56.62
C LYS A 459 -32.72 7.53 -56.56
N LEU A 460 -33.55 6.81 -55.80
CA LEU A 460 -33.47 5.35 -55.71
C LEU A 460 -33.94 4.72 -57.02
N ILE A 461 -33.05 4.01 -57.69
CA ILE A 461 -33.34 3.24 -58.91
C ILE A 461 -34.06 1.94 -58.53
N GLY A 462 -33.57 1.27 -57.48
CA GLY A 462 -34.14 0.04 -56.97
C GLY A 462 -33.26 -0.63 -55.92
N ILE A 463 -33.73 -1.77 -55.43
CA ILE A 463 -33.04 -2.61 -54.46
C ILE A 463 -32.57 -3.87 -55.19
N ASN A 464 -31.25 -3.99 -55.35
CA ASN A 464 -30.64 -5.13 -56.01
C ASN A 464 -30.36 -6.23 -54.98
N LYS A 465 -30.94 -7.42 -55.19
CA LYS A 465 -30.71 -8.60 -54.36
C LYS A 465 -29.99 -9.66 -55.19
N VAL A 466 -28.80 -10.07 -54.75
CA VAL A 466 -27.94 -10.99 -55.52
C VAL A 466 -27.42 -12.14 -54.65
N LEU A 467 -27.43 -13.34 -55.22
CA LEU A 467 -26.77 -14.54 -54.72
C LEU A 467 -25.57 -14.86 -55.60
N SER A 468 -24.46 -15.24 -55.00
CA SER A 468 -23.25 -15.68 -55.72
C SER A 468 -22.36 -16.59 -54.88
N SER A 469 -21.34 -17.20 -55.49
CA SER A 469 -20.34 -17.94 -54.73
C SER A 469 -19.41 -17.02 -53.95
N SER A 470 -18.96 -15.91 -54.53
CA SER A 470 -18.08 -14.93 -53.88
C SER A 470 -18.27 -13.51 -54.43
N ILE A 471 -17.87 -12.53 -53.63
CA ILE A 471 -18.07 -11.10 -53.90
C ILE A 471 -16.77 -10.35 -53.63
N LYS A 472 -16.47 -9.36 -54.46
CA LYS A 472 -15.46 -8.33 -54.20
C LYS A 472 -16.11 -6.97 -54.17
N LEU A 473 -15.83 -6.22 -53.11
CA LEU A 473 -16.25 -4.85 -52.90
C LEU A 473 -15.01 -3.96 -52.97
N LEU A 474 -15.08 -2.87 -53.75
CA LEU A 474 -14.09 -1.80 -53.69
C LEU A 474 -14.67 -0.63 -52.92
N LEU A 475 -13.85 -0.07 -52.03
CA LEU A 475 -14.25 1.04 -51.17
C LEU A 475 -13.35 2.24 -51.41
N GLU A 476 -13.98 3.42 -51.56
CA GLU A 476 -13.30 4.71 -51.57
C GLU A 476 -13.89 5.58 -50.47
N GLN A 477 -13.04 6.24 -49.67
CA GLN A 477 -13.48 7.05 -48.53
C GLN A 477 -14.44 6.29 -47.58
N ARG A 478 -14.26 4.96 -47.47
CA ARG A 478 -15.06 4.01 -46.67
C ARG A 478 -16.50 3.84 -47.17
N GLU A 479 -16.76 4.21 -48.42
CA GLU A 479 -18.02 3.96 -49.12
C GLU A 479 -17.84 2.90 -50.21
N ILE A 480 -18.83 2.02 -50.39
CA ILE A 480 -18.78 0.99 -51.43
C ILE A 480 -19.02 1.65 -52.79
N VAL A 481 -18.03 1.58 -53.69
CA VAL A 481 -18.09 2.15 -55.04
C VAL A 481 -18.42 1.08 -56.06
N ASP A 482 -17.70 -0.04 -56.03
CA ASP A 482 -17.89 -1.15 -56.97
C ASP A 482 -18.19 -2.46 -56.24
N VAL A 483 -19.06 -3.25 -56.85
CA VAL A 483 -19.42 -4.59 -56.39
C VAL A 483 -19.30 -5.57 -57.55
N TYR A 484 -18.38 -6.53 -57.43
CA TYR A 484 -18.19 -7.61 -58.39
C TYR A 484 -18.69 -8.93 -57.81
N TYR A 485 -19.53 -9.63 -58.57
CA TYR A 485 -20.06 -10.94 -58.21
C TYR A 485 -19.39 -12.02 -59.06
N TYR A 486 -18.99 -13.13 -58.43
CA TYR A 486 -18.30 -14.22 -59.10
C TYR A 486 -19.00 -15.56 -58.88
N GLN A 487 -19.19 -16.28 -60.00
CA GLN A 487 -19.76 -17.64 -60.09
C GLN A 487 -21.21 -17.76 -59.57
N ASN A 488 -22.03 -18.53 -60.29
CA ASN A 488 -23.42 -18.82 -59.92
C ASN A 488 -24.22 -17.57 -59.51
N VAL A 489 -24.05 -16.48 -60.29
CA VAL A 489 -24.65 -15.18 -59.99
C VAL A 489 -26.14 -15.22 -60.36
N ASP A 490 -27.00 -15.06 -59.36
CA ASP A 490 -28.45 -14.92 -59.53
C ASP A 490 -28.89 -13.63 -58.85
N GLY A 491 -29.25 -12.63 -59.65
CA GLY A 491 -29.52 -11.27 -59.19
C GLY A 491 -30.84 -10.73 -59.73
N THR A 492 -31.63 -10.10 -58.86
CA THR A 492 -32.89 -9.43 -59.24
C THR A 492 -32.90 -8.01 -58.71
N LEU A 493 -33.18 -7.04 -59.60
CA LEU A 493 -33.41 -5.65 -59.24
C LEU A 493 -34.90 -5.42 -59.01
N TYR A 494 -35.28 -5.11 -57.77
CA TYR A 494 -36.66 -4.79 -57.40
C TYR A 494 -36.85 -3.28 -57.36
N ARG A 495 -37.99 -2.79 -57.84
CA ARG A 495 -38.43 -1.43 -57.46
C ARG A 495 -38.82 -1.45 -55.99
N GLU A 496 -38.71 -0.32 -55.31
CA GLU A 496 -38.97 -0.25 -53.87
C GLU A 496 -40.37 -0.81 -53.50
N ILE A 497 -41.40 -0.49 -54.28
CA ILE A 497 -42.78 -0.95 -54.04
C ILE A 497 -42.98 -2.47 -54.26
N ASP A 498 -42.11 -3.11 -55.04
CA ASP A 498 -42.24 -4.54 -55.37
C ASP A 498 -41.57 -5.44 -54.32
N LEU A 499 -40.67 -4.89 -53.49
CA LEU A 499 -39.98 -5.62 -52.44
C LEU A 499 -40.58 -5.26 -51.06
N PRO A 500 -41.36 -6.17 -50.44
CA PRO A 500 -41.96 -5.89 -49.14
C PRO A 500 -40.88 -5.70 -48.07
N GLU A 501 -41.15 -4.86 -47.07
CA GLU A 501 -40.14 -4.44 -46.06
C GLU A 501 -39.46 -5.62 -45.36
N ASN A 502 -40.21 -6.68 -45.06
CA ASN A 502 -39.68 -7.89 -44.44
C ASN A 502 -38.66 -8.67 -45.32
N ALA A 503 -38.62 -8.41 -46.63
CA ALA A 503 -37.69 -9.01 -47.57
C ALA A 503 -36.48 -8.10 -47.89
N ARG A 504 -36.42 -6.90 -47.30
CA ARG A 504 -35.32 -5.93 -47.45
C ARG A 504 -34.16 -6.18 -46.48
N GLU A 505 -34.28 -7.19 -45.62
CA GLU A 505 -33.24 -7.59 -44.66
C GLU A 505 -32.80 -9.03 -44.92
N LEU A 506 -31.48 -9.24 -44.90
CA LEU A 506 -30.92 -10.59 -44.99
C LEU A 506 -31.09 -11.33 -43.66
N SER A 507 -31.24 -12.65 -43.73
CA SER A 507 -31.26 -13.48 -42.53
C SER A 507 -29.97 -13.31 -41.74
N GLY A 508 -30.11 -12.85 -40.49
CA GLY A 508 -28.99 -12.55 -39.59
C GLY A 508 -28.64 -11.06 -39.51
N PHE A 509 -29.32 -10.21 -40.27
CA PHE A 509 -29.17 -8.76 -40.17
C PHE A 509 -29.43 -8.27 -38.75
N LYS A 510 -28.49 -7.47 -38.24
CA LYS A 510 -28.63 -6.79 -36.94
C LYS A 510 -27.79 -5.53 -36.94
N TRP A 511 -28.43 -4.38 -37.14
CA TRP A 511 -27.77 -3.10 -36.92
C TRP A 511 -27.57 -2.83 -35.42
N ARG A 512 -26.35 -2.47 -35.02
CA ARG A 512 -25.97 -2.18 -33.62
C ARG A 512 -25.35 -0.79 -33.48
N GLY A 513 -25.79 0.18 -34.28
CA GLY A 513 -25.28 1.55 -34.24
C GLY A 513 -25.44 2.24 -32.89
N GLU A 514 -26.47 1.91 -32.11
CA GLU A 514 -26.65 2.43 -30.74
C GLU A 514 -25.55 1.97 -29.77
N GLU A 515 -24.89 0.83 -30.04
CA GLU A 515 -23.79 0.31 -29.24
C GLU A 515 -22.43 0.90 -29.64
N GLN A 516 -22.38 1.72 -30.70
CA GLN A 516 -21.15 2.31 -31.21
C GLN A 516 -20.50 3.22 -30.16
N ILE A 517 -19.18 3.09 -30.07
CA ILE A 517 -18.33 3.83 -29.13
C ILE A 517 -17.81 5.06 -29.88
N LEU A 518 -18.36 6.23 -29.57
CA LEU A 518 -18.06 7.49 -30.27
C LEU A 518 -17.03 8.33 -29.52
N SER A 519 -16.80 8.03 -28.25
CA SER A 519 -15.88 8.76 -27.40
C SER A 519 -15.25 7.86 -26.33
N LYS A 520 -14.16 8.33 -25.70
CA LYS A 520 -13.54 7.63 -24.55
C LYS A 520 -14.51 7.41 -23.38
N LYS A 521 -15.55 8.23 -23.23
CA LYS A 521 -16.55 8.07 -22.17
C LYS A 521 -17.43 6.85 -22.41
N ASP A 522 -17.67 6.51 -23.68
CA ASP A 522 -18.52 5.40 -24.09
C ASP A 522 -17.89 4.04 -23.80
N LEU A 523 -16.57 3.98 -23.60
CA LEU A 523 -15.87 2.78 -23.15
C LEU A 523 -16.46 2.24 -21.83
N PHE A 524 -17.00 3.11 -20.98
CA PHE A 524 -17.58 2.73 -19.67
C PHE A 524 -19.11 2.85 -19.64
N ARG A 525 -19.77 2.91 -20.81
CA ARG A 525 -21.23 3.04 -20.90
C ARG A 525 -21.93 1.88 -20.18
N GLY A 526 -22.85 2.19 -19.29
CA GLY A 526 -23.60 1.18 -18.52
C GLY A 526 -22.87 0.63 -17.28
N GLU A 527 -21.62 1.01 -17.04
CA GLU A 527 -20.89 0.62 -15.83
C GLU A 527 -21.06 1.62 -14.70
N THR A 528 -21.25 1.13 -13.49
CA THR A 528 -21.15 1.95 -12.28
C THR A 528 -19.69 2.17 -11.92
N PRO A 529 -19.29 3.38 -11.48
CA PRO A 529 -17.96 3.60 -10.93
C PRO A 529 -17.64 2.59 -9.81
N PRO A 530 -16.42 2.01 -9.79
CA PRO A 530 -16.08 1.01 -8.81
C PRO A 530 -16.10 1.62 -7.40
N LYS A 531 -16.68 0.87 -6.45
CA LYS A 531 -16.58 1.22 -5.03
C LYS A 531 -15.15 0.97 -4.56
N LEU A 532 -14.41 2.06 -4.34
CA LEU A 532 -13.01 1.98 -3.90
C LEU A 532 -12.91 1.27 -2.54
N THR A 533 -11.89 0.42 -2.41
CA THR A 533 -11.57 -0.24 -1.14
C THR A 533 -11.14 0.84 -0.16
N LYS A 534 -11.71 0.86 1.05
CA LYS A 534 -11.25 1.77 2.10
C LYS A 534 -9.91 1.26 2.62
N ILE A 535 -8.83 1.96 2.28
CA ILE A 535 -7.49 1.60 2.72
C ILE A 535 -7.37 1.97 4.21
N THR A 536 -7.26 0.95 5.05
CA THR A 536 -6.84 1.13 6.44
C THR A 536 -5.35 1.44 6.44
N GLY A 537 -5.02 2.68 6.81
CA GLY A 537 -3.62 3.10 6.87
C GLY A 537 -2.83 2.31 7.90
N ILE A 538 -1.51 2.48 7.83
CA ILE A 538 -0.59 2.12 8.92
C ILE A 538 -1.00 2.94 10.17
N PRO A 539 -0.77 2.49 11.42
CA PRO A 539 -0.92 3.35 12.59
C PRO A 539 -0.03 4.60 12.48
N LEU A 540 -0.45 5.72 13.06
CA LEU A 540 0.44 6.86 13.22
C LEU A 540 1.56 6.51 14.20
N PRO A 541 2.75 7.14 14.09
CA PRO A 541 3.78 6.97 15.10
C PRO A 541 3.21 7.34 16.47
N VAL A 542 3.61 6.60 17.50
CA VAL A 542 3.29 6.99 18.88
C VAL A 542 4.05 8.28 19.16
N GLU A 543 3.33 9.31 19.63
CA GLU A 543 3.93 10.50 20.20
C GLU A 543 4.39 10.16 21.61
N ASP A 544 5.70 10.12 21.80
CA ASP A 544 6.32 9.93 23.11
C ASP A 544 6.76 11.30 23.64
N ASP A 545 6.70 11.48 24.95
CA ASP A 545 7.30 12.66 25.59
C ASP A 545 8.78 12.77 25.19
N ASP A 546 9.27 14.01 25.06
CA ASP A 546 10.66 14.30 24.75
C ASP A 546 11.61 13.56 25.71
N PHE A 547 12.81 13.25 25.22
CA PHE A 547 13.82 12.65 26.07
C PHE A 547 14.21 13.61 27.22
N PHE A 548 14.30 14.90 26.92
CA PHE A 548 14.44 15.98 27.90
C PHE A 548 13.10 16.68 28.21
N ASP A 549 12.14 15.93 28.74
CA ASP A 549 10.86 16.50 29.24
C ASP A 549 11.03 17.29 30.55
N GLU A 550 9.97 18.01 30.96
CA GLU A 550 9.99 18.85 32.17
C GLU A 550 10.37 18.07 33.43
N GLU A 551 9.91 16.82 33.57
CA GLU A 551 10.24 15.95 34.71
C GLU A 551 11.72 15.59 34.71
N THR A 552 12.25 15.19 33.55
CA THR A 552 13.66 14.84 33.38
C THR A 552 14.54 16.05 33.66
N ILE A 553 14.21 17.22 33.09
CA ILE A 553 14.95 18.46 33.32
C ILE A 553 14.94 18.79 34.81
N LYS A 554 13.76 18.86 35.44
CA LYS A 554 13.64 19.18 36.87
C LYS A 554 14.48 18.22 37.73
N ARG A 555 14.43 16.91 37.46
CA ARG A 555 15.24 15.90 38.15
C ARG A 555 16.74 16.12 37.95
N LEU A 556 17.17 16.48 36.74
CA LEU A 556 18.56 16.82 36.46
C LEU A 556 18.98 18.12 37.17
N GLU A 557 18.08 19.10 37.29
CA GLU A 557 18.33 20.36 37.97
C GLU A 557 18.45 20.22 39.49
N GLU A 558 17.56 19.45 40.11
CA GLU A 558 17.58 19.16 41.55
C GLU A 558 18.82 18.36 41.97
N ASN A 559 19.44 17.64 41.03
CA ASN A 559 20.62 16.80 41.26
C ASN A 559 21.86 17.33 40.51
N LYS A 560 21.93 18.64 40.27
CA LYS A 560 23.08 19.29 39.65
C LYS A 560 24.34 19.04 40.47
N SER A 561 25.42 18.63 39.82
CA SER A 561 26.74 18.49 40.42
C SER A 561 27.70 19.50 39.81
N GLU A 562 28.48 20.19 40.64
CA GLU A 562 29.43 21.19 40.16
C GLU A 562 30.48 20.57 39.21
N GLY A 563 30.72 21.23 38.08
CA GLY A 563 31.65 20.76 37.05
C GLY A 563 31.11 19.62 36.16
N SER A 564 29.81 19.31 36.22
CA SER A 564 29.14 18.46 35.24
C SER A 564 29.13 19.13 33.86
N ARG A 565 29.63 18.42 32.86
CA ARG A 565 29.64 18.83 31.45
C ARG A 565 28.31 18.54 30.75
N LEU A 566 27.44 17.71 31.35
CA LEU A 566 26.05 17.58 30.89
C LEU A 566 25.33 18.93 30.92
N LEU A 567 25.59 19.76 31.93
CA LEU A 567 24.98 21.08 32.08
C LEU A 567 25.46 22.11 31.04
N GLU A 568 26.59 21.84 30.36
CA GLU A 568 27.06 22.62 29.22
C GLU A 568 26.30 22.29 27.92
N GLN A 569 25.56 21.18 27.91
CA GLN A 569 24.75 20.75 26.77
C GLN A 569 23.36 21.38 26.83
N LYS A 570 22.75 21.62 25.66
CA LYS A 570 21.34 21.98 25.58
C LYS A 570 20.48 20.82 26.09
N LEU A 571 19.71 20.99 27.16
CA LEU A 571 18.83 19.94 27.73
C LEU A 571 17.46 19.96 27.03
N GLU A 572 17.47 19.88 25.71
CA GLU A 572 16.28 19.88 24.87
C GLU A 572 16.49 18.90 23.73
N ASP A 573 15.45 18.19 23.30
CA ASP A 573 15.54 17.32 22.13
C ASP A 573 15.93 18.13 20.89
N ALA A 574 16.64 17.51 19.95
CA ALA A 574 16.91 18.17 18.68
C ALA A 574 15.59 18.37 17.94
N GLU A 575 15.38 19.57 17.38
CA GLU A 575 14.22 19.88 16.53
C GLU A 575 14.03 18.76 15.51
N LEU A 576 12.94 18.02 15.69
CA LEU A 576 12.48 17.07 14.70
C LEU A 576 12.07 17.90 13.49
N LYS A 577 12.51 17.52 12.28
CA LYS A 577 11.83 18.04 11.09
C LYS A 577 10.35 17.70 11.26
N GLU A 578 9.49 18.72 11.34
CA GLU A 578 8.04 18.56 11.38
C GLU A 578 7.65 17.59 10.28
N THR A 579 7.31 16.36 10.66
CA THR A 579 6.93 15.33 9.72
C THR A 579 5.41 15.46 9.54
N ASN A 580 5.01 16.55 8.87
CA ASN A 580 3.65 16.87 8.43
C ASN A 580 2.57 16.98 9.53
N GLU A 581 2.54 18.11 10.26
CA GLU A 581 1.35 18.53 11.04
C GLU A 581 0.11 18.80 10.16
N GLU A 582 0.23 18.90 8.83
CA GLU A 582 -0.93 19.08 7.92
C GLU A 582 -1.94 17.90 7.93
N LEU A 583 -1.60 16.75 8.52
CA LEU A 583 -2.48 15.58 8.54
C LEU A 583 -3.68 15.71 9.49
N ASP A 584 -3.57 16.52 10.54
CA ASP A 584 -4.66 16.71 11.52
C ASP A 584 -5.71 17.74 11.07
N GLU A 585 -5.36 18.66 10.16
CA GLU A 585 -6.33 19.61 9.62
C GLU A 585 -7.30 18.98 8.61
N ILE A 586 -6.88 17.95 7.87
CA ILE A 586 -7.70 17.31 6.83
C ILE A 586 -8.80 16.40 7.43
N LEU A 587 -8.67 16.01 8.71
CA LEU A 587 -9.62 15.14 9.39
C LEU A 587 -10.69 15.86 10.23
N LYS A 588 -10.66 17.20 10.34
CA LYS A 588 -11.75 17.95 10.98
C LYS A 588 -12.92 18.13 10.01
N PRO A 589 -14.10 17.52 10.25
CA PRO A 589 -15.26 17.81 9.43
C PRO A 589 -15.66 19.27 9.64
N LYS A 590 -15.61 20.09 8.57
CA LYS A 590 -16.20 21.43 8.55
C LYS A 590 -17.65 21.33 9.03
N LYS A 591 -17.96 21.97 10.17
CA LYS A 591 -19.33 22.16 10.68
C LYS A 591 -20.16 22.82 9.57
N LYS A 592 -21.01 22.04 8.90
CA LYS A 592 -22.13 22.56 8.12
C LYS A 592 -23.32 22.76 9.05
N THR A 593 -23.80 23.99 9.08
CA THR A 593 -25.03 24.46 9.72
C THR A 593 -26.20 23.59 9.28
N LYS A 594 -26.98 23.08 10.24
CA LYS A 594 -28.19 22.27 10.01
C LYS A 594 -29.37 23.17 9.68
N GLU A 595 -29.97 22.97 8.51
CA GLU A 595 -31.38 23.27 8.28
C GLU A 595 -32.21 21.98 8.46
N ASN A 596 -33.32 22.12 9.16
CA ASN A 596 -34.24 21.05 9.54
C ASN A 596 -35.18 20.67 8.39
N THR A 597 -35.40 19.37 8.19
CA THR A 597 -36.74 18.87 7.83
C THR A 597 -36.91 17.41 8.24
N LYS A 598 -38.01 17.14 8.95
CA LYS A 598 -38.47 15.82 9.43
C LYS A 598 -39.15 15.06 8.28
N ALA A 599 -39.00 13.72 8.23
CA ALA A 599 -40.11 12.76 8.43
C ALA A 599 -39.83 11.30 7.98
N LYS A 600 -40.24 10.38 8.87
CA LYS A 600 -40.87 9.04 8.68
C LYS A 600 -40.08 7.77 8.28
N LYS A 601 -39.90 6.94 9.32
CA LYS A 601 -40.03 5.47 9.47
C LYS A 601 -40.32 4.60 8.23
N LYS A 602 -39.59 3.48 8.12
CA LYS A 602 -40.16 2.10 8.22
C LYS A 602 -39.06 1.05 8.50
N ASN A 603 -39.39 0.12 9.40
CA ASN A 603 -38.63 -1.10 9.73
C ASN A 603 -38.70 -2.09 8.56
N ASP A 604 -37.66 -2.92 8.39
CA ASP A 604 -37.90 -4.37 8.40
C ASP A 604 -36.65 -5.19 8.76
N THR A 605 -36.92 -6.28 9.46
CA THR A 605 -35.99 -7.24 10.08
C THR A 605 -35.98 -8.53 9.27
N THR A 606 -34.81 -9.16 9.08
CA THR A 606 -34.74 -10.64 9.08
C THR A 606 -33.31 -11.17 9.26
N SER A 607 -33.20 -12.14 10.16
CA SER A 607 -32.01 -12.90 10.57
C SER A 607 -32.07 -14.35 10.06
N LYS A 608 -30.94 -15.07 10.19
CA LYS A 608 -30.69 -16.55 10.18
C LYS A 608 -30.05 -17.04 8.88
N LYS A 609 -29.06 -17.96 8.87
CA LYS A 609 -28.70 -19.03 9.82
C LYS A 609 -27.29 -19.57 9.47
N GLU A 610 -26.49 -19.92 10.47
CA GLU A 610 -25.28 -20.78 10.36
C GLU A 610 -25.61 -22.24 10.71
N LEU A 611 -24.77 -23.20 10.27
CA LEU A 611 -24.47 -24.53 10.86
C LEU A 611 -23.36 -25.27 10.02
N PRO A 612 -22.65 -26.32 10.51
CA PRO A 612 -21.26 -26.20 10.97
C PRO A 612 -20.19 -27.14 10.32
N LYS A 613 -18.92 -26.79 10.61
CA LYS A 613 -17.59 -27.46 10.62
C LYS A 613 -17.38 -28.90 10.09
N LYS A 614 -16.28 -29.05 9.33
CA LYS A 614 -15.29 -30.16 9.44
C LYS A 614 -13.85 -29.61 9.36
N VAL A 615 -12.98 -30.19 10.18
CA VAL A 615 -11.60 -29.75 10.47
C VAL A 615 -10.61 -30.44 9.54
N ALA A 616 -9.75 -29.66 8.89
CA ALA A 616 -8.47 -30.10 8.34
C ALA A 616 -7.47 -28.94 8.52
N PHE A 617 -6.29 -29.23 9.05
CA PHE A 617 -5.24 -28.26 9.32
C PHE A 617 -4.67 -27.75 7.99
N VAL A 618 -4.91 -26.47 7.67
CA VAL A 618 -4.50 -25.80 6.43
C VAL A 618 -3.96 -24.42 6.81
N ASP A 619 -2.83 -24.05 6.22
CA ASP A 619 -2.18 -22.75 6.33
C ASP A 619 -3.15 -21.61 5.95
N HIS A 620 -3.38 -20.66 6.87
CA HIS A 620 -4.51 -19.73 6.84
C HIS A 620 -4.29 -18.46 5.99
N ASP A 621 -3.10 -18.27 5.41
CA ASP A 621 -2.78 -17.11 4.58
C ASP A 621 -2.90 -17.37 3.06
N LEU A 622 -2.86 -18.64 2.61
CA LEU A 622 -2.86 -18.98 1.18
C LEU A 622 -4.26 -19.14 0.55
N ASN A 623 -5.32 -19.30 1.33
CA ASN A 623 -6.70 -19.49 0.83
C ASN A 623 -7.60 -18.23 0.88
N ARG A 624 -7.01 -17.04 1.02
CA ARG A 624 -7.78 -15.78 1.10
C ARG A 624 -8.09 -15.23 -0.29
N THR A 625 -9.37 -14.97 -0.54
CA THR A 625 -9.84 -14.20 -1.70
C THR A 625 -9.26 -12.78 -1.67
N ALA A 626 -9.11 -12.14 -2.84
CA ALA A 626 -8.63 -10.75 -2.96
C ALA A 626 -9.36 -9.78 -2.00
N ARG A 627 -10.67 -9.99 -1.81
CA ARG A 627 -11.53 -9.21 -0.90
C ARG A 627 -11.21 -9.41 0.59
N GLN A 628 -10.66 -10.56 0.99
CA GLN A 628 -10.26 -10.84 2.38
C GLN A 628 -8.89 -10.23 2.72
N ARG A 629 -8.00 -10.06 1.73
CA ARG A 629 -6.71 -9.38 1.90
C ARG A 629 -6.87 -7.87 2.12
N ASP A 630 -7.87 -7.27 1.49
CA ASP A 630 -8.26 -5.86 1.65
C ASP A 630 -8.78 -5.49 3.06
N SER A 631 -9.14 -6.48 3.89
CA SER A 631 -9.78 -6.27 5.20
C SER A 631 -8.88 -6.46 6.42
N ILE A 632 -7.60 -6.82 6.23
CA ILE A 632 -6.65 -7.04 7.33
C ILE A 632 -5.41 -6.20 7.09
N THR A 633 -5.35 -5.07 7.76
CA THR A 633 -4.11 -4.38 8.11
C THR A 633 -4.17 -4.13 9.61
N VAL A 634 -3.40 -4.93 10.37
CA VAL A 634 -3.13 -4.84 11.81
C VAL A 634 -4.35 -4.60 12.72
N THR A 635 -5.24 -5.60 12.90
CA THR A 635 -6.03 -5.69 14.14
C THR A 635 -6.47 -7.12 14.47
N THR A 636 -5.54 -8.00 14.84
CA THR A 636 -5.87 -9.20 15.65
C THR A 636 -4.74 -9.55 16.62
N LEU A 637 -4.42 -8.63 17.53
CA LEU A 637 -3.67 -8.95 18.77
C LEU A 637 -4.25 -8.24 20.01
N LYS A 638 -5.57 -7.98 20.04
CA LYS A 638 -6.23 -7.42 21.23
C LYS A 638 -7.31 -8.26 21.90
N ASN A 639 -7.55 -9.51 21.49
CA ASN A 639 -8.52 -10.38 22.18
C ASN A 639 -8.02 -11.84 22.31
N LYS A 640 -6.92 -12.04 23.05
CA LYS A 640 -6.55 -13.36 23.59
C LYS A 640 -6.16 -13.30 25.08
N LYS A 641 -6.88 -12.45 25.83
CA LYS A 641 -6.95 -12.46 27.30
C LYS A 641 -8.41 -12.29 27.71
N THR A 642 -9.24 -13.31 27.47
CA THR A 642 -10.56 -13.51 28.10
C THR A 642 -11.14 -14.83 27.60
N LEU A 643 -10.47 -15.95 27.90
CA LEU A 643 -11.12 -17.27 27.80
C LEU A 643 -10.49 -18.31 28.76
N ASP A 644 -10.05 -17.86 29.94
CA ASP A 644 -9.58 -18.73 31.05
C ASP A 644 -10.47 -18.61 32.30
N SER A 645 -11.74 -18.24 32.14
CA SER A 645 -12.71 -18.35 33.23
C SER A 645 -14.06 -18.75 32.65
N ILE A 646 -14.69 -19.74 33.28
CA ILE A 646 -15.95 -20.42 32.92
C ILE A 646 -15.71 -21.77 32.21
N GLN A 647 -15.10 -22.70 32.95
CA GLN A 647 -15.51 -24.11 32.95
C GLN A 647 -15.31 -24.68 34.37
N GLU A 648 -16.09 -24.18 35.31
CA GLU A 648 -16.49 -24.91 36.52
C GLU A 648 -17.94 -24.54 36.83
N LYS A 649 -18.77 -25.56 37.10
CA LYS A 649 -20.24 -25.57 37.32
C LYS A 649 -21.14 -25.73 36.09
N LYS A 650 -21.31 -26.97 35.64
CA LYS A 650 -22.46 -27.83 35.99
C LYS A 650 -22.30 -29.22 35.38
#